data_AF-A0A0S4M3B9-F1
#
_entry.id   AF-A0A0S4M3B9-F1
#
_cell.length_a   1.000
_cell.length_b   1.000
_cell.length_c   1.000
_cell.angle_alpha   90.00
_cell.angle_beta   90.00
_cell.angle_gamma   90.00
#
_symmetry.space_group_name_H-M   'P 1'
#
loop_
_entity.id
_entity.type
_entity.pdbx_description
1 polymer ?
#
loop_
_entity_poly.entity_id
_entity_poly.type
_entity_poly.pdbx_seq_one_letter_code
_entity_poly.pdbx_strand_id
1 'polypeptide(L)'
;MYPCHSRDGYTVSNTDGNKNINDMSSMDTNRVLCSNNQDISSFVDTLQKDTSLYDFLNFPAHNYLNPDDIYKEEKLLFPDVFKLNKICESNLETAIINYDNTKLSTSCSTKRPLIENETHTALPEPKRINFEQNIGSCSIGNYSYYDKSFDYEKQLPTVVESSSTALMTKDTDNPQSTYAKEGNHPSSIKITNELSQNKQYVDTKTPRENSIKKELYLETCRMSNFCYEEITMSIYIHAINKINIDSSGLFKNIVLKELDGIIKSRGFSKSSINLSVTYSNIRNYIMDRVCPFLNDPTTSDILITPGMSISNLRSSCLLNHLFFEKLHENCIKIAKNIFLISDNSLSYLFQKYINFNLSSCLNSAVNDGNIIYTQQNKFTSALKYLIAEIIYNLPNSIIFEIKKFDDDEIVKCLFFKMHDVFISRSFMRKLGSLSESYKSNLPNSRLSANSRLFNNFLEEVENLIITSCILFRKETFLPSKTMIRRLSEYLLSDIRNEHDGFGKNTKLATENASVDVANAFSSTTVDIKIEDYNCEPIATTSDINGTKQLKRCTVLKKLYLVPYHHHNLHSAEFTSSIYEYAIHTIDIDSDEFFSRTIAEKLYDHINRRGLDKLSMSIELTYSNVRRYILGKVSPHINNIITNADVIITPHMSISDIKHKCMSNIIFFEKLSEKCEKIVEEINIIPDLYFSNIIQSCINFGHHERLNINHKKNKFCSEVKLLIMKTIFSLQDKIVNEINKFNQDKMVRNLFSSIHGIFISKSLIRNLNLFFNSNKLPTNSFKDNINLLNDLLASLINMVKTSPIFHEGKLFFPNKHTSEKLSKYLLADMYAIPAKFHKKLKVSRKNISNPRTLISSVDLDGTHINNMIYTSKIIRSKLLSTEESISYHKINSKWNPTFIASLNIYKLAISMIDIDEGEFKNSFIDKNKHISSVKNHFNKKGKIDVDLSETYNRVKIYITDLFCNFLNEVEEETKPKIVIYDGMTLDEFEYSYISNDNFFDKFRKFCSKMVEHIKKCTDSTLINLVQNVVYLKTEKEMPRRILIRRSGKVKFHKDVAKILIRNISTAPGVITNLIKLLPRNKIIGEYMSPFHEIYIDNTWLLKAKSLFEFTQKKVSDDPLLSWLIDKMSLDMADRVSRKNNDAKQSRQQSKLADSHIACRVRKLVREELNAFNDKLDDPIMIMNHNKIETADQKIRSKILDNLESDLISAAIKLCRDLRLKTYESRVVT
;
A
#
# COMPACT_ATOMS: atom_id res chain seq x y z
N MET A 1 21.54 -36.54 -33.30
CA MET A 1 21.72 -38.00 -33.12
C MET A 1 20.52 -38.53 -32.34
N TYR A 2 20.07 -39.74 -32.69
CA TYR A 2 19.04 -40.55 -32.00
C TYR A 2 19.69 -41.40 -30.87
N PRO A 3 18.97 -42.20 -30.03
CA PRO A 3 17.56 -42.60 -30.15
C PRO A 3 16.66 -42.45 -28.91
N CYS A 4 15.36 -42.69 -29.15
CA CYS A 4 14.30 -42.84 -28.15
C CYS A 4 14.15 -44.30 -27.69
N HIS A 5 13.34 -44.55 -26.65
CA HIS A 5 12.57 -45.80 -26.55
C HIS A 5 11.16 -45.55 -25.97
N SER A 6 10.14 -46.01 -26.69
CA SER A 6 8.79 -46.27 -26.16
C SER A 6 8.72 -47.71 -25.63
N ARG A 7 7.71 -48.02 -24.80
CA ARG A 7 7.31 -49.40 -24.53
C ARG A 7 5.80 -49.49 -24.31
N ASP A 8 5.10 -49.89 -25.36
CA ASP A 8 3.66 -50.20 -25.33
C ASP A 8 3.37 -51.50 -24.55
N GLY A 9 2.10 -51.65 -24.14
CA GLY A 9 1.61 -52.79 -23.37
C GLY A 9 0.08 -52.86 -23.35
N TYR A 10 -0.51 -53.15 -24.52
CA TYR A 10 -1.94 -53.42 -24.63
C TYR A 10 -2.29 -54.80 -24.05
N THR A 11 -3.46 -54.88 -23.41
CA THR A 11 -4.20 -56.15 -23.25
C THR A 11 -5.67 -55.89 -23.52
N VAL A 12 -6.29 -56.70 -24.38
CA VAL A 12 -7.69 -56.59 -24.79
C VAL A 12 -8.50 -57.71 -24.13
N SER A 13 -9.72 -57.40 -23.69
CA SER A 13 -10.70 -58.40 -23.26
C SER A 13 -12.09 -58.04 -23.80
N ASN A 14 -12.56 -58.79 -24.80
CA ASN A 14 -13.93 -58.68 -25.31
C ASN A 14 -14.91 -59.37 -24.36
N THR A 15 -16.11 -58.80 -24.22
CA THR A 15 -17.34 -59.55 -23.89
C THR A 15 -18.52 -58.92 -24.61
N ASP A 16 -19.24 -59.71 -25.42
CA ASP A 16 -20.45 -59.29 -26.11
C ASP A 16 -21.63 -59.00 -25.17
N GLY A 17 -22.57 -58.19 -25.63
CA GLY A 17 -23.74 -57.73 -24.86
C GLY A 17 -24.94 -57.37 -25.74
N ASN A 18 -25.18 -58.16 -26.79
CA ASN A 18 -26.18 -57.85 -27.83
C ASN A 18 -27.63 -57.96 -27.33
N LYS A 19 -28.44 -56.90 -27.53
CA LYS A 19 -29.91 -56.91 -27.48
C LYS A 19 -30.50 -55.74 -28.28
N ASN A 20 -31.74 -55.89 -28.74
CA ASN A 20 -32.17 -55.38 -30.05
C ASN A 20 -33.63 -54.88 -30.06
N ILE A 21 -34.04 -54.22 -31.16
CA ILE A 21 -35.43 -53.96 -31.62
C ILE A 21 -36.27 -52.93 -30.83
N ASN A 22 -36.58 -51.76 -31.43
CA ASN A 22 -37.86 -51.55 -32.14
C ASN A 22 -37.95 -50.20 -32.90
N ASP A 23 -38.69 -50.17 -34.00
CA ASP A 23 -38.95 -48.99 -34.87
C ASP A 23 -40.32 -48.34 -34.60
N MET A 24 -40.51 -47.07 -35.01
CA MET A 24 -41.75 -46.67 -35.70
C MET A 24 -41.69 -45.33 -36.48
N SER A 25 -42.26 -45.35 -37.69
CA SER A 25 -42.85 -44.27 -38.53
C SER A 25 -42.56 -42.78 -38.21
N SER A 26 -42.05 -41.92 -39.10
CA SER A 26 -42.39 -41.61 -40.52
C SER A 26 -43.68 -40.80 -40.75
N MET A 27 -43.57 -39.57 -41.27
CA MET A 27 -44.36 -39.11 -42.43
C MET A 27 -43.81 -37.79 -43.03
N ASP A 28 -43.80 -37.71 -44.36
CA ASP A 28 -43.57 -36.48 -45.12
C ASP A 28 -44.85 -35.66 -45.31
N THR A 29 -44.72 -34.36 -45.62
CA THR A 29 -45.67 -33.72 -46.54
C THR A 29 -44.97 -32.62 -47.35
N ASN A 30 -45.23 -32.61 -48.66
CA ASN A 30 -44.66 -31.68 -49.65
C ASN A 30 -45.64 -30.55 -50.01
N ARG A 31 -45.19 -29.61 -50.88
CA ARG A 31 -45.98 -28.60 -51.66
C ARG A 31 -46.21 -27.23 -50.99
N VAL A 32 -46.33 -26.09 -51.71
CA VAL A 32 -46.03 -25.72 -53.13
C VAL A 32 -45.79 -24.20 -53.23
N LEU A 33 -45.26 -23.72 -54.37
CA LEU A 33 -45.09 -22.30 -54.69
C LEU A 33 -46.40 -21.49 -54.66
N CYS A 34 -46.29 -20.16 -54.45
CA CYS A 34 -46.91 -19.21 -55.38
C CYS A 34 -46.20 -17.84 -55.34
N SER A 35 -46.09 -17.20 -56.50
CA SER A 35 -45.53 -15.84 -56.68
C SER A 35 -46.65 -14.86 -57.03
N ASN A 36 -46.46 -13.56 -56.80
CA ASN A 36 -46.55 -12.52 -57.84
C ASN A 36 -46.35 -11.09 -57.31
N ASN A 37 -46.05 -10.18 -58.25
CA ASN A 37 -45.70 -8.78 -58.04
C ASN A 37 -46.94 -7.87 -57.98
N GLN A 38 -46.77 -6.63 -57.51
CA GLN A 38 -47.08 -5.45 -58.34
C GLN A 38 -46.38 -4.18 -57.85
N ASP A 39 -45.97 -3.34 -58.80
CA ASP A 39 -45.29 -2.06 -58.61
C ASP A 39 -46.25 -0.91 -58.29
N ILE A 40 -45.72 0.27 -57.89
CA ILE A 40 -45.83 1.54 -58.67
C ILE A 40 -45.07 2.70 -57.99
N SER A 41 -44.54 3.59 -58.84
CA SER A 41 -43.90 4.93 -58.66
C SER A 41 -44.33 5.81 -57.47
N SER A 42 -43.60 6.86 -57.04
CA SER A 42 -42.23 7.37 -57.26
C SER A 42 -42.04 8.65 -56.40
N PHE A 43 -40.80 9.12 -56.18
CA PHE A 43 -40.39 10.50 -56.52
C PHE A 43 -38.86 10.69 -56.41
N VAL A 44 -38.39 11.77 -57.03
CA VAL A 44 -36.99 12.22 -57.23
C VAL A 44 -36.85 13.53 -56.40
N ASP A 45 -35.71 13.96 -55.83
CA ASP A 45 -34.44 14.26 -56.51
C ASP A 45 -33.22 14.48 -55.57
N THR A 46 -32.04 14.61 -56.18
CA THR A 46 -30.77 15.23 -55.74
C THR A 46 -30.16 14.95 -54.35
N LEU A 47 -28.96 14.36 -54.36
CA LEU A 47 -27.82 14.91 -53.63
C LEU A 47 -26.55 14.80 -54.50
N GLN A 48 -25.57 15.69 -54.30
CA GLN A 48 -24.38 15.79 -55.16
C GLN A 48 -23.36 14.65 -54.97
N LYS A 49 -22.59 14.40 -56.02
CA LYS A 49 -21.39 13.58 -56.02
C LYS A 49 -20.30 14.24 -55.17
N ASP A 50 -19.42 13.44 -54.56
CA ASP A 50 -18.01 13.62 -54.88
C ASP A 50 -17.16 12.34 -54.86
N THR A 51 -16.51 12.13 -56.01
CA THR A 51 -15.26 11.44 -56.36
C THR A 51 -14.61 10.46 -55.37
N SER A 52 -14.48 9.20 -55.82
CA SER A 52 -13.72 8.12 -55.19
C SER A 52 -12.24 8.10 -55.59
N LEU A 53 -11.34 7.72 -54.66
CA LEU A 53 -9.96 7.35 -54.97
C LEU A 53 -9.46 6.27 -53.98
N TYR A 54 -9.47 5.00 -54.41
CA TYR A 54 -8.91 3.86 -53.69
C TYR A 54 -8.31 2.85 -54.68
N ASP A 55 -7.13 3.17 -55.20
CA ASP A 55 -6.28 2.24 -55.95
C ASP A 55 -4.81 2.56 -55.62
N PHE A 56 -4.19 1.74 -54.77
CA PHE A 56 -2.74 1.46 -54.74
C PHE A 56 -2.41 0.39 -53.68
N LEU A 57 -1.32 -0.36 -53.91
CA LEU A 57 -0.69 -1.33 -52.98
C LEU A 57 -1.43 -2.67 -52.71
N ASN A 58 -1.66 -3.45 -53.78
CA ASN A 58 -1.45 -4.91 -53.70
C ASN A 58 0.04 -5.21 -53.94
N PHE A 59 0.67 -6.11 -53.16
CA PHE A 59 1.81 -6.97 -53.56
C PHE A 59 2.10 -8.04 -52.47
N PRO A 60 2.94 -9.09 -52.71
CA PRO A 60 2.50 -10.47 -52.44
C PRO A 60 3.23 -11.18 -51.28
N ALA A 61 2.81 -12.42 -51.01
CA ALA A 61 3.43 -13.31 -50.02
C ALA A 61 4.50 -14.24 -50.63
N HIS A 62 5.55 -14.54 -49.86
CA HIS A 62 6.50 -15.63 -50.12
C HIS A 62 6.96 -16.31 -48.81
N ASN A 63 7.63 -17.45 -48.94
CA ASN A 63 7.95 -18.41 -47.87
C ASN A 63 9.46 -18.48 -47.55
N TYR A 64 9.77 -18.84 -46.30
CA TYR A 64 11.01 -19.46 -45.78
C TYR A 64 12.34 -19.28 -46.55
N LEU A 65 13.32 -18.59 -45.93
CA LEU A 65 14.59 -19.16 -45.42
C LEU A 65 15.54 -18.08 -44.84
N ASN A 66 16.37 -18.50 -43.85
CA ASN A 66 17.53 -17.84 -43.20
C ASN A 66 17.49 -16.35 -42.75
N PRO A 67 18.01 -16.02 -41.55
CA PRO A 67 18.24 -14.65 -41.10
C PRO A 67 19.73 -14.28 -41.01
N ASP A 68 20.24 -13.50 -41.96
CA ASP A 68 21.48 -12.72 -41.85
C ASP A 68 21.29 -11.39 -42.61
N ASP A 69 21.85 -10.29 -42.06
CA ASP A 69 21.92 -8.92 -42.60
C ASP A 69 20.68 -8.28 -43.28
N ILE A 70 20.06 -7.32 -42.57
CA ILE A 70 20.07 -5.87 -42.92
C ILE A 70 19.25 -5.10 -41.87
N TYR A 71 19.90 -4.19 -41.14
CA TYR A 71 19.23 -3.10 -40.43
C TYR A 71 19.27 -1.84 -41.31
N LYS A 72 18.10 -1.24 -41.57
CA LYS A 72 17.98 0.17 -41.98
C LYS A 72 17.16 0.91 -40.94
N GLU A 73 17.64 2.09 -40.53
CA GLU A 73 16.93 2.94 -39.58
C GLU A 73 15.76 3.66 -40.26
N GLU A 74 14.52 3.35 -39.87
CA GLU A 74 13.38 4.25 -40.10
C GLU A 74 13.02 4.97 -38.80
N LYS A 75 13.24 6.29 -38.79
CA LYS A 75 12.91 7.16 -37.65
C LYS A 75 11.40 7.42 -37.59
N LEU A 76 10.67 6.55 -36.91
CA LEU A 76 9.26 6.81 -36.57
C LEU A 76 9.18 7.90 -35.49
N LEU A 77 8.61 9.05 -35.86
CA LEU A 77 8.38 10.19 -34.98
C LEU A 77 7.21 9.92 -34.03
N PHE A 78 7.35 10.31 -32.76
CA PHE A 78 6.23 10.34 -31.81
C PHE A 78 5.24 11.45 -32.19
N PRO A 79 3.91 11.21 -32.15
CA PRO A 79 2.92 12.28 -32.31
C PRO A 79 2.82 13.14 -31.06
N ASP A 80 3.07 14.45 -31.19
CA ASP A 80 2.78 15.44 -30.15
C ASP A 80 1.26 15.63 -30.01
N VAL A 81 0.71 15.42 -28.80
CA VAL A 81 -0.73 15.56 -28.52
C VAL A 81 -1.01 16.54 -27.38
N PHE A 82 -0.42 17.74 -27.46
CA PHE A 82 -0.84 18.91 -26.66
C PHE A 82 -0.59 20.24 -27.39
N LYS A 83 -1.49 20.62 -28.30
CA LYS A 83 -1.61 21.99 -28.83
C LYS A 83 -3.02 22.28 -29.33
N LEU A 84 -3.39 23.56 -29.27
CA LEU A 84 -4.64 24.17 -29.73
C LEU A 84 -5.92 23.73 -29.00
N ASN A 85 -6.39 24.63 -28.12
CA ASN A 85 -7.69 25.25 -28.38
C ASN A 85 -7.65 26.72 -27.92
N LYS A 86 -7.26 27.61 -28.84
CA LYS A 86 -7.50 29.05 -28.75
C LYS A 86 -7.87 29.55 -30.14
N ILE A 87 -9.06 30.14 -30.25
CA ILE A 87 -9.47 31.30 -31.07
C ILE A 87 -10.98 31.21 -31.27
N CYS A 88 -11.68 32.26 -30.84
CA CYS A 88 -12.81 32.89 -31.56
C CYS A 88 -13.20 34.17 -30.79
N GLU A 89 -12.29 35.15 -30.79
CA GLU A 89 -12.63 36.54 -30.52
C GLU A 89 -13.03 37.17 -31.87
N SER A 90 -14.13 37.93 -31.91
CA SER A 90 -14.46 38.77 -33.06
C SER A 90 -15.33 39.97 -32.67
N ASN A 91 -14.73 41.15 -32.81
CA ASN A 91 -15.37 42.41 -33.21
C ASN A 91 -16.47 43.00 -32.30
N LEU A 92 -16.09 44.01 -31.51
CA LEU A 92 -16.67 45.35 -31.65
C LEU A 92 -15.58 46.42 -31.45
N GLU A 93 -15.87 47.66 -31.82
CA GLU A 93 -14.85 48.58 -32.35
C GLU A 93 -14.22 49.58 -31.35
N THR A 94 -13.18 50.25 -31.85
CA THR A 94 -12.30 51.21 -31.20
C THR A 94 -12.97 52.51 -30.74
N ALA A 95 -12.44 53.08 -29.65
CA ALA A 95 -12.26 54.53 -29.52
C ALA A 95 -10.87 54.82 -28.92
N ILE A 96 -10.05 55.63 -29.59
CA ILE A 96 -8.68 55.96 -29.19
C ILE A 96 -8.63 57.41 -28.70
N ILE A 97 -8.11 57.64 -27.49
CA ILE A 97 -7.53 58.94 -27.08
C ILE A 97 -6.25 58.65 -26.30
N ASN A 98 -5.13 59.25 -26.73
CA ASN A 98 -3.83 59.19 -26.05
C ASN A 98 -3.77 60.20 -24.89
N TYR A 99 -2.83 60.03 -23.94
CA TYR A 99 -1.71 60.98 -23.81
C TYR A 99 -0.57 60.44 -22.92
N ASP A 100 0.62 61.04 -23.05
CA ASP A 100 1.89 60.62 -22.46
C ASP A 100 2.07 60.85 -20.95
N ASN A 101 2.98 60.06 -20.37
CA ASN A 101 3.61 60.34 -19.08
C ASN A 101 4.83 61.27 -19.25
N THR A 102 4.93 62.39 -18.52
CA THR A 102 6.26 62.97 -18.19
C THR A 102 6.33 63.74 -16.85
N LYS A 103 7.29 63.31 -16.02
CA LYS A 103 8.13 64.09 -15.07
C LYS A 103 7.55 64.73 -13.78
N LEU A 104 8.49 64.92 -12.85
CA LEU A 104 8.40 65.54 -11.52
C LEU A 104 8.27 67.08 -11.64
N SER A 105 7.85 67.87 -10.64
CA SER A 105 8.53 68.03 -9.33
C SER A 105 7.91 69.16 -8.48
N THR A 106 8.10 69.08 -7.14
CA THR A 106 8.10 70.23 -6.15
C THR A 106 6.83 71.11 -6.02
N SER A 107 6.55 71.82 -4.91
CA SER A 107 7.11 71.91 -3.54
C SER A 107 6.11 72.67 -2.61
N CYS A 108 6.33 72.62 -1.28
CA CYS A 108 5.72 73.53 -0.27
C CYS A 108 4.18 73.42 -0.04
N SER A 109 3.57 73.88 1.08
CA SER A 109 4.11 74.47 2.33
C SER A 109 3.14 74.36 3.53
N THR A 110 3.71 74.06 4.71
CA THR A 110 3.45 74.67 6.04
C THR A 110 2.01 74.94 6.55
N LYS A 111 1.59 74.26 7.65
CA LYS A 111 1.34 74.87 9.00
C LYS A 111 0.89 73.89 10.10
N ARG A 112 1.23 74.23 11.36
CA ARG A 112 0.75 73.74 12.69
C ARG A 112 -0.36 74.70 13.22
N PRO A 113 -1.19 74.43 14.27
CA PRO A 113 -0.93 73.81 15.60
C PRO A 113 -1.79 72.54 15.91
N LEU A 114 -1.64 71.73 16.99
CA LEU A 114 -1.18 71.87 18.41
C LEU A 114 -2.33 72.27 19.40
N ILE A 115 -2.23 71.84 20.68
CA ILE A 115 -3.22 71.82 21.81
C ILE A 115 -4.02 70.49 21.90
N GLU A 116 -4.34 69.87 23.06
CA GLU A 116 -3.63 69.61 24.35
C GLU A 116 -4.51 68.73 25.28
N ASN A 117 -3.92 67.83 26.07
CA ASN A 117 -4.43 67.26 27.36
C ASN A 117 -5.81 66.49 27.34
N GLU A 118 -6.29 65.74 28.35
CA GLU A 118 -5.76 65.31 29.67
C GLU A 118 -6.36 63.95 30.17
N THR A 119 -5.52 63.14 30.82
CA THR A 119 -5.69 62.11 31.89
C THR A 119 -7.01 61.40 32.30
N HIS A 120 -6.85 60.11 32.71
CA HIS A 120 -7.66 59.27 33.65
C HIS A 120 -9.09 58.84 33.21
N THR A 121 -9.78 57.81 33.74
CA THR A 121 -9.66 57.04 35.01
C THR A 121 -10.27 55.60 34.93
N ALA A 122 -9.80 54.67 35.78
CA ALA A 122 -10.45 53.48 36.41
C ALA A 122 -11.43 52.50 35.67
N LEU A 123 -11.30 51.21 36.03
CA LEU A 123 -12.29 50.13 35.80
C LEU A 123 -13.55 50.24 36.69
N PRO A 124 -14.68 49.66 36.25
CA PRO A 124 -15.67 49.03 37.11
C PRO A 124 -15.79 47.49 36.87
N GLU A 125 -16.01 46.72 37.94
CA GLU A 125 -16.23 45.27 37.87
C GLU A 125 -17.66 44.89 37.40
N PRO A 126 -17.85 43.77 36.67
CA PRO A 126 -19.18 43.27 36.32
C PRO A 126 -19.86 42.54 37.48
N LYS A 127 -21.11 42.92 37.80
CA LYS A 127 -21.91 42.30 38.87
C LYS A 127 -22.41 40.90 38.48
N ARG A 128 -22.43 39.98 39.44
CA ARG A 128 -23.15 38.70 39.34
C ARG A 128 -24.67 38.94 39.28
N ILE A 129 -25.36 38.14 38.46
CA ILE A 129 -26.82 37.95 38.52
C ILE A 129 -27.08 36.45 38.45
N ASN A 130 -27.87 35.92 39.40
CA ASN A 130 -28.37 34.54 39.36
C ASN A 130 -29.67 34.49 38.54
N PHE A 131 -29.94 33.34 37.92
CA PHE A 131 -31.29 32.98 37.48
C PHE A 131 -31.67 31.62 38.06
N GLU A 132 -32.68 31.62 38.94
CA GLU A 132 -33.40 30.42 39.33
C GLU A 132 -34.59 30.18 38.39
N GLN A 133 -35.17 28.97 38.49
CA GLN A 133 -36.23 28.49 37.63
C GLN A 133 -37.58 29.16 37.94
N ASN A 134 -38.48 29.20 36.95
CA ASN A 134 -39.89 28.96 37.26
C ASN A 134 -40.68 28.36 36.10
N ILE A 135 -41.85 27.79 36.43
CA ILE A 135 -42.62 26.88 35.57
C ILE A 135 -43.82 27.63 34.95
N GLY A 136 -44.14 27.32 33.69
CA GLY A 136 -45.37 27.76 32.99
C GLY A 136 -45.98 26.59 32.20
N SER A 137 -47.31 26.45 32.24
CA SER A 137 -48.03 25.22 31.86
C SER A 137 -49.01 25.40 30.69
N CYS A 138 -49.68 24.29 30.32
CA CYS A 138 -50.85 24.15 29.44
C CYS A 138 -50.64 24.15 27.91
N SER A 139 -51.48 23.48 27.09
CA SER A 139 -52.27 22.24 27.30
C SER A 139 -53.00 21.79 26.01
N ILE A 140 -53.14 20.46 25.83
CA ILE A 140 -54.19 19.75 25.06
C ILE A 140 -54.22 19.94 23.52
N GLY A 141 -54.36 18.82 22.79
CA GLY A 141 -54.51 18.79 21.32
C GLY A 141 -54.59 17.38 20.72
N ASN A 142 -55.54 16.55 21.16
CA ASN A 142 -55.66 15.14 20.72
C ASN A 142 -56.13 15.01 19.26
N TYR A 143 -55.59 14.01 18.54
CA TYR A 143 -56.36 13.08 17.67
C TYR A 143 -55.59 11.76 17.50
N SER A 144 -56.28 10.68 17.12
CA SER A 144 -55.89 9.29 17.44
C SER A 144 -55.93 8.30 16.27
N TYR A 145 -55.57 7.03 16.57
CA TYR A 145 -55.60 5.81 15.72
C TYR A 145 -54.47 5.64 14.69
N TYR A 146 -53.95 4.44 14.40
CA TYR A 146 -54.21 3.08 14.95
C TYR A 146 -52.86 2.37 15.17
N ASP A 147 -52.76 1.54 16.22
CA ASP A 147 -51.75 0.48 16.32
C ASP A 147 -52.44 -0.81 16.84
N LYS A 148 -51.83 -1.98 16.62
CA LYS A 148 -52.34 -3.30 17.03
C LYS A 148 -51.23 -4.19 17.56
N SER A 149 -51.15 -4.30 18.88
CA SER A 149 -50.49 -5.40 19.56
C SER A 149 -51.25 -6.72 19.34
N PHE A 150 -50.57 -7.84 19.62
CA PHE A 150 -51.19 -9.12 19.92
C PHE A 150 -50.39 -9.77 21.05
N ASP A 151 -51.04 -10.02 22.18
CA ASP A 151 -50.44 -10.69 23.33
C ASP A 151 -50.31 -12.19 23.12
N TYR A 152 -49.43 -12.83 23.90
CA TYR A 152 -49.81 -14.06 24.60
C TYR A 152 -49.05 -14.17 25.93
N GLU A 153 -49.81 -14.41 26.99
CA GLU A 153 -49.35 -14.61 28.37
C GLU A 153 -49.76 -16.01 28.85
N LYS A 154 -49.38 -16.37 30.09
CA LYS A 154 -49.58 -17.65 30.83
C LYS A 154 -48.46 -18.69 30.59
N GLN A 155 -48.03 -19.46 31.61
CA GLN A 155 -48.37 -19.43 33.04
C GLN A 155 -47.23 -20.06 33.88
N LEU A 156 -47.09 -19.65 35.14
CA LEU A 156 -46.11 -20.20 36.10
C LEU A 156 -46.62 -20.03 37.54
N PRO A 157 -46.68 -21.10 38.38
CA PRO A 157 -46.98 -20.99 39.80
C PRO A 157 -45.74 -21.23 40.72
N THR A 158 -45.44 -20.18 41.47
CA THR A 158 -45.18 -20.09 42.93
C THR A 158 -45.54 -21.30 43.85
N VAL A 159 -45.01 -21.42 45.09
CA VAL A 159 -44.03 -20.58 45.85
C VAL A 159 -42.69 -21.34 46.06
N VAL A 160 -42.06 -21.68 47.22
CA VAL A 160 -42.28 -21.51 48.69
C VAL A 160 -40.90 -21.33 49.38
N GLU A 161 -40.85 -20.69 50.55
CA GLU A 161 -39.66 -20.51 51.43
C GLU A 161 -39.46 -21.78 52.33
N SER A 162 -38.48 -21.95 53.24
CA SER A 162 -37.66 -21.03 54.07
C SER A 162 -36.53 -21.78 54.81
N SER A 163 -35.54 -21.05 55.35
CA SER A 163 -34.67 -21.41 56.52
C SER A 163 -33.76 -22.67 56.45
N SER A 164 -32.75 -22.90 57.32
CA SER A 164 -31.75 -22.10 58.08
C SER A 164 -30.83 -23.11 58.83
N THR A 165 -29.65 -22.69 59.35
CA THR A 165 -28.74 -23.47 60.27
C THR A 165 -28.13 -24.79 59.74
N ALA A 166 -27.03 -25.36 60.29
CA ALA A 166 -25.87 -24.83 61.04
C ALA A 166 -24.67 -25.85 60.98
N LEU A 167 -23.58 -25.53 61.68
CA LEU A 167 -22.24 -26.17 61.65
C LEU A 167 -22.13 -27.65 62.11
N MET A 168 -20.97 -28.24 61.75
CA MET A 168 -20.09 -29.19 62.50
C MET A 168 -20.15 -30.72 62.27
N THR A 169 -19.00 -31.25 61.79
CA THR A 169 -18.36 -32.56 62.18
C THR A 169 -19.09 -33.88 61.80
N LYS A 170 -18.43 -35.05 61.65
CA LYS A 170 -17.00 -35.45 61.62
C LYS A 170 -16.81 -36.80 60.88
N ASP A 171 -15.54 -37.18 60.71
CA ASP A 171 -14.95 -38.51 60.45
C ASP A 171 -15.81 -39.75 60.82
N THR A 172 -15.85 -40.78 59.94
CA THR A 172 -15.21 -42.11 60.18
C THR A 172 -15.46 -43.15 59.05
N ASP A 173 -14.35 -43.70 58.54
CA ASP A 173 -14.04 -45.11 58.25
C ASP A 173 -14.87 -46.09 57.38
N ASN A 174 -14.10 -47.05 56.86
CA ASN A 174 -14.39 -48.18 55.97
C ASN A 174 -14.84 -49.43 56.74
N PRO A 175 -15.44 -50.45 56.09
CA PRO A 175 -14.85 -51.78 56.27
C PRO A 175 -14.75 -52.71 55.04
N GLN A 176 -13.73 -53.55 55.15
CA GLN A 176 -13.44 -54.84 54.50
C GLN A 176 -14.57 -55.90 54.64
N SER A 177 -14.64 -57.06 53.93
CA SER A 177 -13.95 -57.59 52.73
C SER A 177 -14.50 -59.00 52.35
N THR A 178 -13.85 -59.71 51.39
CA THR A 178 -13.80 -61.20 51.21
C THR A 178 -15.04 -61.96 50.70
N TYR A 179 -14.95 -63.16 50.05
CA TYR A 179 -13.83 -64.08 49.68
C TYR A 179 -14.17 -64.94 48.43
N ALA A 180 -13.13 -65.44 47.70
CA ALA A 180 -13.10 -66.71 46.91
C ALA A 180 -14.03 -66.85 45.65
N LYS A 181 -13.81 -67.69 44.61
CA LYS A 181 -12.79 -68.66 44.11
C LYS A 181 -13.17 -69.03 42.62
N GLU A 182 -12.46 -69.74 41.73
CA GLU A 182 -11.09 -70.30 41.58
C GLU A 182 -10.83 -70.74 40.10
N GLY A 183 -9.56 -70.82 39.64
CA GLY A 183 -9.12 -71.58 38.45
C GLY A 183 -9.26 -70.89 37.06
N ASN A 184 -8.42 -71.17 36.05
CA ASN A 184 -7.16 -71.94 36.04
C ASN A 184 -6.21 -71.50 34.89
N HIS A 185 -4.93 -71.84 34.98
CA HIS A 185 -3.82 -71.42 34.08
C HIS A 185 -3.47 -72.52 33.01
N PRO A 186 -2.55 -72.35 32.01
CA PRO A 186 -1.14 -71.92 32.22
C PRO A 186 -0.36 -71.19 31.08
N SER A 187 0.64 -70.40 31.51
CA SER A 187 1.98 -70.20 30.89
C SER A 187 2.12 -69.54 29.48
N SER A 188 3.17 -68.79 29.11
CA SER A 188 4.29 -68.06 29.80
C SER A 188 5.03 -67.21 28.69
N ILE A 189 6.10 -66.40 28.83
CA ILE A 189 7.20 -66.17 29.81
C ILE A 189 7.53 -64.65 29.87
N LYS A 190 7.93 -64.14 31.06
CA LYS A 190 8.84 -63.03 31.50
C LYS A 190 9.35 -61.96 30.49
N ILE A 191 9.76 -60.73 30.86
CA ILE A 191 10.72 -60.25 31.90
C ILE A 191 10.30 -58.81 32.32
N THR A 192 9.75 -58.54 33.52
CA THR A 192 10.39 -58.13 34.81
C THR A 192 11.23 -56.85 34.83
N ASN A 193 10.86 -55.90 35.70
CA ASN A 193 11.69 -54.76 36.18
C ASN A 193 12.79 -55.24 37.13
N GLU A 194 13.90 -54.48 37.29
CA GLU A 194 14.28 -53.91 38.62
C GLU A 194 15.44 -52.87 38.55
N LEU A 195 16.03 -52.53 39.70
CA LEU A 195 16.78 -51.30 39.99
C LEU A 195 18.30 -51.31 39.71
N SER A 196 18.80 -50.08 39.45
CA SER A 196 20.07 -49.51 39.96
C SER A 196 21.42 -49.75 39.26
N GLN A 197 22.29 -48.73 39.43
CA GLN A 197 23.76 -48.69 39.29
C GLN A 197 24.40 -49.18 37.97
N ASN A 198 24.95 -48.23 37.21
CA ASN A 198 26.42 -48.11 37.17
C ASN A 198 26.95 -46.76 36.67
N LYS A 199 28.23 -46.50 36.93
CA LYS A 199 28.99 -45.33 36.43
C LYS A 199 29.61 -45.67 35.07
N GLN A 200 29.62 -44.74 34.10
CA GLN A 200 30.74 -44.70 33.15
C GLN A 200 30.99 -43.32 32.52
N TYR A 201 32.27 -42.92 32.59
CA TYR A 201 33.04 -42.02 31.73
C TYR A 201 32.36 -40.84 31.00
N VAL A 202 32.75 -39.64 31.44
CA VAL A 202 32.76 -38.43 30.61
C VAL A 202 34.05 -38.44 29.77
N ASP A 203 33.93 -38.49 28.44
CA ASP A 203 35.04 -38.26 27.49
C ASP A 203 34.82 -36.93 26.76
N THR A 204 35.41 -35.85 27.27
CA THR A 204 35.25 -34.50 26.72
C THR A 204 36.06 -34.31 25.44
N LYS A 205 35.55 -34.81 24.30
CA LYS A 205 36.05 -34.43 22.98
C LYS A 205 35.28 -33.22 22.45
N THR A 206 35.88 -32.04 22.59
CA THR A 206 35.42 -30.79 21.98
C THR A 206 35.27 -30.95 20.46
N PRO A 207 34.16 -30.51 19.85
CA PRO A 207 34.00 -30.55 18.40
C PRO A 207 35.01 -29.59 17.75
N ARG A 208 35.90 -30.14 16.92
CA ARG A 208 36.96 -29.38 16.24
C ARG A 208 36.35 -28.61 15.06
N GLU A 209 36.37 -27.28 15.12
CA GLU A 209 35.92 -26.42 14.01
C GLU A 209 36.83 -26.56 12.79
N ASN A 210 36.56 -27.55 11.95
CA ASN A 210 37.21 -27.70 10.65
C ASN A 210 36.73 -26.59 9.70
N SER A 211 37.42 -25.46 9.72
CA SER A 211 37.20 -24.33 8.80
C SER A 211 37.63 -24.69 7.37
N ILE A 212 36.74 -25.37 6.63
CA ILE A 212 36.96 -25.81 5.26
C ILE A 212 37.03 -24.60 4.32
N LYS A 213 38.23 -24.04 4.16
CA LYS A 213 38.59 -23.16 3.04
C LYS A 213 38.68 -24.00 1.75
N LYS A 214 37.55 -24.21 1.07
CA LYS A 214 37.54 -24.70 -0.31
C LYS A 214 37.57 -23.50 -1.26
N GLU A 215 38.64 -23.37 -2.03
CA GLU A 215 38.65 -22.47 -3.17
C GLU A 215 37.77 -23.03 -4.29
N LEU A 216 37.04 -22.13 -4.96
CA LEU A 216 36.27 -22.46 -6.15
C LEU A 216 37.14 -22.18 -7.38
N TYR A 217 37.38 -23.23 -8.15
CA TYR A 217 37.85 -23.14 -9.53
C TYR A 217 36.65 -22.85 -10.43
N LEU A 218 36.85 -22.03 -11.45
CA LEU A 218 35.82 -21.57 -12.38
C LEU A 218 36.25 -22.01 -13.78
N GLU A 219 35.39 -22.70 -14.51
CA GLU A 219 35.68 -23.14 -15.88
C GLU A 219 35.41 -22.01 -16.89
N THR A 220 36.20 -21.98 -17.96
CA THR A 220 36.08 -20.98 -19.03
C THR A 220 34.89 -21.31 -19.91
N CYS A 221 33.79 -20.56 -19.75
CA CYS A 221 32.58 -20.74 -20.54
C CYS A 221 32.81 -20.32 -22.01
N ARG A 222 32.15 -20.99 -22.95
CA ARG A 222 32.04 -20.49 -24.32
C ARG A 222 30.95 -19.43 -24.40
N MET A 223 31.17 -18.39 -25.21
CA MET A 223 30.20 -17.32 -25.42
C MET A 223 28.89 -17.81 -26.03
N SER A 224 27.80 -17.32 -25.46
CA SER A 224 26.50 -17.13 -26.11
C SER A 224 26.16 -15.65 -25.99
N ASN A 225 25.79 -15.00 -27.10
CA ASN A 225 25.55 -13.55 -27.16
C ASN A 225 24.65 -13.05 -26.02
N PHE A 226 24.95 -11.87 -25.45
CA PHE A 226 24.17 -11.26 -24.37
C PHE A 226 22.82 -10.73 -24.89
N CYS A 227 21.88 -11.63 -25.17
CA CYS A 227 20.52 -11.27 -25.55
C CYS A 227 19.83 -10.56 -24.38
N TYR A 228 19.72 -9.24 -24.50
CA TYR A 228 19.27 -8.35 -23.44
C TYR A 228 17.90 -8.74 -22.87
N GLU A 229 16.98 -9.24 -23.69
CA GLU A 229 15.65 -9.70 -23.28
C GLU A 229 15.71 -10.90 -22.32
N GLU A 230 16.47 -11.95 -22.64
CA GLU A 230 16.55 -13.15 -21.79
C GLU A 230 17.23 -12.85 -20.45
N ILE A 231 18.13 -11.86 -20.40
CA ILE A 231 18.85 -11.46 -19.18
C ILE A 231 18.02 -10.48 -18.32
N THR A 232 17.35 -9.51 -18.94
CA THR A 232 16.55 -8.50 -18.22
C THR A 232 15.24 -9.05 -17.67
N MET A 233 14.66 -10.09 -18.27
CA MET A 233 13.36 -10.66 -17.88
C MET A 233 13.27 -10.91 -16.36
N SER A 234 12.22 -10.35 -15.74
CA SER A 234 11.92 -10.49 -14.31
C SER A 234 11.00 -11.68 -14.03
N ILE A 235 10.96 -12.12 -12.77
CA ILE A 235 10.05 -13.20 -12.33
C ILE A 235 8.57 -12.90 -12.61
N TYR A 236 8.17 -11.62 -12.54
CA TYR A 236 6.80 -11.21 -12.84
C TYR A 236 6.47 -11.34 -14.32
N ILE A 237 7.41 -11.01 -15.23
CA ILE A 237 7.25 -11.25 -16.68
C ILE A 237 7.12 -12.75 -16.96
N HIS A 238 7.97 -13.58 -16.33
CA HIS A 238 7.87 -15.03 -16.49
C HIS A 238 6.53 -15.60 -15.96
N ALA A 239 5.98 -15.01 -14.89
CA ALA A 239 4.66 -15.35 -14.38
C ALA A 239 3.54 -14.98 -15.35
N ILE A 240 3.56 -13.77 -15.95
CA ILE A 240 2.55 -13.37 -16.96
C ILE A 240 2.61 -14.29 -18.19
N ASN A 241 3.80 -14.69 -18.61
CA ASN A 241 3.98 -15.65 -19.70
C ASN A 241 3.34 -17.03 -19.43
N LYS A 242 3.10 -17.37 -18.15
CA LYS A 242 2.40 -18.60 -17.73
C LYS A 242 0.90 -18.42 -17.44
N ILE A 243 0.39 -17.19 -17.35
CA ILE A 243 -1.05 -16.95 -17.08
C ILE A 243 -1.91 -17.56 -18.20
N ASN A 244 -2.95 -18.30 -17.79
CA ASN A 244 -3.98 -18.81 -18.70
C ASN A 244 -5.01 -17.71 -19.01
N ILE A 245 -4.92 -17.19 -20.23
CA ILE A 245 -5.68 -16.05 -20.78
C ILE A 245 -7.20 -16.27 -20.78
N ASP A 246 -7.70 -17.51 -20.85
CA ASP A 246 -9.15 -17.81 -20.84
C ASP A 246 -9.41 -19.03 -19.95
N SER A 247 -8.96 -18.94 -18.69
CA SER A 247 -9.02 -20.04 -17.72
C SER A 247 -10.44 -20.52 -17.39
N SER A 248 -11.44 -19.67 -17.59
CA SER A 248 -12.87 -20.00 -17.47
C SER A 248 -13.50 -20.51 -18.78
N GLY A 249 -12.79 -20.42 -19.91
CA GLY A 249 -13.29 -20.73 -21.25
C GLY A 249 -14.41 -19.82 -21.73
N LEU A 250 -14.66 -18.68 -21.06
CA LEU A 250 -15.77 -17.78 -21.39
C LEU A 250 -15.64 -17.22 -22.81
N PHE A 251 -14.44 -16.82 -23.22
CA PHE A 251 -14.22 -16.30 -24.57
C PHE A 251 -14.31 -17.43 -25.61
N LYS A 252 -13.72 -18.60 -25.35
CA LYS A 252 -13.88 -19.81 -26.18
C LYS A 252 -15.35 -20.16 -26.38
N ASN A 253 -16.17 -20.08 -25.33
CA ASN A 253 -17.60 -20.35 -25.38
C ASN A 253 -18.39 -19.31 -26.19
N ILE A 254 -18.00 -18.03 -26.14
CA ILE A 254 -18.58 -16.98 -27.00
C ILE A 254 -18.23 -17.24 -28.47
N VAL A 255 -16.96 -17.55 -28.77
CA VAL A 255 -16.52 -17.89 -30.14
C VAL A 255 -17.26 -19.12 -30.67
N LEU A 256 -17.36 -20.19 -29.86
CA LEU A 256 -18.13 -21.39 -30.20
C LEU A 256 -19.63 -21.15 -30.41
N LYS A 257 -20.21 -20.14 -29.75
CA LYS A 257 -21.64 -19.80 -29.88
C LYS A 257 -21.93 -19.09 -31.19
N GLU A 258 -21.17 -18.06 -31.55
CA GLU A 258 -21.39 -17.32 -32.80
C GLU A 258 -20.98 -18.13 -34.04
N LEU A 259 -20.00 -19.02 -33.91
CA LEU A 259 -19.60 -19.95 -34.98
C LEU A 259 -20.43 -21.24 -35.02
N ASP A 260 -21.39 -21.45 -34.11
CA ASP A 260 -22.16 -22.71 -33.99
C ASP A 260 -22.77 -23.19 -35.32
N GLY A 261 -23.34 -22.27 -36.11
CA GLY A 261 -23.91 -22.59 -37.42
C GLY A 261 -22.87 -23.02 -38.47
N ILE A 262 -21.65 -22.46 -38.43
CA ILE A 262 -20.55 -22.79 -39.36
C ILE A 262 -19.86 -24.09 -38.94
N ILE A 263 -19.69 -24.28 -37.63
CA ILE A 263 -19.18 -25.52 -37.04
C ILE A 263 -20.09 -26.69 -37.41
N LYS A 264 -21.41 -26.52 -37.30
CA LYS A 264 -22.41 -27.50 -37.73
C LYS A 264 -22.38 -27.75 -39.24
N SER A 265 -22.42 -26.70 -40.07
CA SER A 265 -22.50 -26.88 -41.53
C SER A 265 -21.24 -27.47 -42.16
N ARG A 266 -20.09 -27.39 -41.48
CA ARG A 266 -18.82 -28.04 -41.89
C ARG A 266 -18.50 -29.34 -41.13
N GLY A 267 -19.42 -29.83 -40.29
CA GLY A 267 -19.23 -31.08 -39.54
C GLY A 267 -18.11 -31.05 -38.49
N PHE A 268 -17.66 -29.87 -38.06
CA PHE A 268 -16.57 -29.73 -37.10
C PHE A 268 -17.02 -30.01 -35.66
N SER A 269 -16.13 -30.60 -34.86
CA SER A 269 -16.35 -30.71 -33.41
C SER A 269 -16.14 -29.37 -32.70
N LYS A 270 -17.00 -29.06 -31.72
CA LYS A 270 -16.79 -27.92 -30.81
C LYS A 270 -15.53 -28.06 -29.95
N SER A 271 -15.00 -29.27 -29.76
CA SER A 271 -13.76 -29.47 -29.00
C SER A 271 -12.50 -29.07 -29.77
N SER A 272 -12.50 -29.14 -31.11
CA SER A 272 -11.29 -29.00 -31.94
C SER A 272 -10.89 -27.55 -32.27
N ILE A 273 -11.66 -26.55 -31.80
CA ILE A 273 -11.34 -25.13 -32.01
C ILE A 273 -10.05 -24.72 -31.27
N ASN A 274 -9.01 -24.39 -32.04
CA ASN A 274 -7.74 -23.93 -31.50
C ASN A 274 -7.62 -22.39 -31.53
N LEU A 275 -7.60 -21.78 -30.35
CA LEU A 275 -7.43 -20.33 -30.13
C LEU A 275 -6.01 -19.97 -29.61
N SER A 276 -5.04 -20.89 -29.62
CA SER A 276 -3.72 -20.67 -29.03
C SER A 276 -3.00 -19.44 -29.58
N VAL A 277 -3.11 -19.18 -30.88
CA VAL A 277 -2.52 -17.99 -31.53
C VAL A 277 -3.20 -16.72 -31.05
N THR A 278 -4.54 -16.68 -30.98
CA THR A 278 -5.27 -15.52 -30.42
C THR A 278 -4.90 -15.27 -28.95
N TYR A 279 -4.79 -16.32 -28.13
CA TYR A 279 -4.34 -16.18 -26.74
C TYR A 279 -2.88 -15.72 -26.63
N SER A 280 -2.00 -16.13 -27.55
CA SER A 280 -0.62 -15.63 -27.60
C SER A 280 -0.57 -14.15 -27.99
N ASN A 281 -1.36 -13.73 -28.98
CA ASN A 281 -1.48 -12.32 -29.38
C ASN A 281 -2.01 -11.46 -28.21
N ILE A 282 -3.02 -11.95 -27.48
CA ILE A 282 -3.55 -11.29 -26.27
C ILE A 282 -2.46 -11.19 -25.20
N ARG A 283 -1.70 -12.26 -24.94
CA ARG A 283 -0.59 -12.25 -23.97
C ARG A 283 0.45 -11.21 -24.35
N ASN A 284 0.87 -11.16 -25.62
CA ASN A 284 1.85 -10.19 -26.10
C ASN A 284 1.31 -8.75 -25.94
N TYR A 285 0.06 -8.49 -26.33
CA TYR A 285 -0.58 -7.19 -26.13
C TYR A 285 -0.64 -6.76 -24.65
N ILE A 286 -0.92 -7.70 -23.74
CA ILE A 286 -0.89 -7.47 -22.29
C ILE A 286 0.54 -7.17 -21.83
N MET A 287 1.53 -7.92 -22.33
CA MET A 287 2.94 -7.66 -22.03
C MET A 287 3.36 -6.26 -22.50
N ASP A 288 3.13 -5.88 -23.75
CA ASP A 288 3.50 -4.57 -24.30
C ASP A 288 2.92 -3.41 -23.49
N ARG A 289 1.67 -3.56 -23.01
CA ARG A 289 0.97 -2.54 -22.22
C ARG A 289 1.42 -2.48 -20.76
N VAL A 290 2.01 -3.54 -20.22
CA VAL A 290 2.34 -3.65 -18.79
C VAL A 290 3.87 -3.63 -18.53
N CYS A 291 4.70 -4.06 -19.49
CA CYS A 291 6.17 -4.04 -19.45
C CYS A 291 6.81 -2.75 -18.90
N PRO A 292 6.37 -1.53 -19.29
CA PRO A 292 6.91 -0.29 -18.74
C PRO A 292 6.81 -0.18 -17.20
N PHE A 293 5.85 -0.87 -16.58
CA PHE A 293 5.64 -0.92 -15.13
C PHE A 293 6.29 -2.15 -14.47
N LEU A 294 6.65 -3.18 -15.25
CA LEU A 294 7.33 -4.39 -14.77
C LEU A 294 8.86 -4.24 -14.74
N ASN A 295 9.38 -3.31 -15.54
CA ASN A 295 10.82 -3.05 -15.70
C ASN A 295 11.31 -1.82 -14.92
N ASP A 296 10.46 -1.14 -14.15
CA ASP A 296 10.87 -0.10 -13.20
C ASP A 296 11.84 -0.69 -12.16
N PRO A 297 13.14 -0.33 -12.18
CA PRO A 297 14.13 -0.93 -11.28
C PRO A 297 13.98 -0.44 -9.84
N THR A 298 13.16 0.59 -9.58
CA THR A 298 12.89 1.11 -8.23
C THR A 298 11.82 0.31 -7.48
N THR A 299 11.10 -0.60 -8.17
CA THR A 299 9.97 -1.36 -7.59
C THR A 299 9.98 -2.84 -7.93
N SER A 300 10.40 -3.23 -9.14
CA SER A 300 10.42 -4.62 -9.59
C SER A 300 11.55 -5.46 -8.96
N ASP A 301 12.66 -4.83 -8.58
CA ASP A 301 13.81 -5.50 -7.97
C ASP A 301 13.48 -5.97 -6.54
N ILE A 302 13.50 -7.28 -6.33
CA ILE A 302 13.40 -7.89 -5.00
C ILE A 302 14.77 -7.78 -4.31
N LEU A 303 14.78 -7.35 -3.04
CA LEU A 303 16.00 -7.28 -2.23
C LEU A 303 16.49 -8.70 -1.86
N ILE A 304 17.40 -9.23 -2.67
CA ILE A 304 18.09 -10.50 -2.39
C ILE A 304 19.21 -10.23 -1.37
N THR A 305 19.02 -10.70 -0.13
CA THR A 305 20.04 -10.68 0.93
C THR A 305 20.75 -12.04 1.04
N PRO A 306 21.91 -12.14 1.72
CA PRO A 306 22.59 -13.41 1.97
C PRO A 306 21.84 -14.28 3.00
N GLY A 307 21.95 -15.60 2.87
CA GLY A 307 21.23 -16.57 3.73
C GLY A 307 19.76 -16.78 3.34
N MET A 308 19.32 -16.29 2.18
CA MET A 308 18.00 -16.60 1.64
C MET A 308 18.06 -17.93 0.88
N SER A 309 17.28 -18.90 1.35
CA SER A 309 16.93 -20.09 0.57
C SER A 309 16.00 -19.73 -0.59
N ILE A 310 15.86 -20.63 -1.56
CA ILE A 310 14.89 -20.48 -2.66
C ILE A 310 13.44 -20.27 -2.16
N SER A 311 13.05 -20.89 -1.04
CA SER A 311 11.74 -20.64 -0.41
C SER A 311 11.60 -19.22 0.12
N ASN A 312 12.65 -18.66 0.74
CA ASN A 312 12.66 -17.28 1.23
C ASN A 312 12.59 -16.29 0.05
N LEU A 313 13.29 -16.58 -1.05
CA LEU A 313 13.20 -15.78 -2.28
C LEU A 313 11.78 -15.82 -2.87
N ARG A 314 11.18 -17.01 -3.05
CA ARG A 314 9.78 -17.18 -3.49
C ARG A 314 8.81 -16.37 -2.60
N SER A 315 9.00 -16.40 -1.28
CA SER A 315 8.21 -15.60 -0.35
C SER A 315 8.39 -14.09 -0.54
N SER A 316 9.62 -13.61 -0.76
CA SER A 316 9.89 -12.19 -1.01
C SER A 316 9.32 -11.68 -2.33
N CYS A 317 9.26 -12.52 -3.38
CA CYS A 317 8.53 -12.22 -4.62
C CYS A 317 7.04 -11.99 -4.37
N LEU A 318 6.44 -12.79 -3.47
CA LEU A 318 5.01 -12.75 -3.14
C LEU A 318 4.63 -11.63 -2.15
N LEU A 319 5.62 -11.05 -1.45
CA LEU A 319 5.43 -10.04 -0.41
C LEU A 319 5.84 -8.61 -0.84
N ASN A 320 6.21 -8.40 -2.11
CA ASN A 320 6.52 -7.05 -2.63
C ASN A 320 5.23 -6.23 -2.85
N HIS A 321 4.64 -5.74 -1.75
CA HIS A 321 3.41 -4.94 -1.75
C HIS A 321 3.53 -3.71 -2.65
N LEU A 322 4.63 -2.97 -2.56
CA LEU A 322 4.84 -1.72 -3.29
C LEU A 322 4.83 -1.92 -4.82
N PHE A 323 5.34 -3.06 -5.29
CA PHE A 323 5.23 -3.47 -6.68
C PHE A 323 3.78 -3.78 -7.07
N PHE A 324 3.08 -4.64 -6.31
CA PHE A 324 1.72 -5.06 -6.65
C PHE A 324 0.68 -3.92 -6.55
N GLU A 325 0.89 -2.99 -5.63
CA GLU A 325 0.09 -1.77 -5.43
C GLU A 325 0.20 -0.83 -6.64
N LYS A 326 1.44 -0.45 -7.02
CA LYS A 326 1.70 0.34 -8.25
C LYS A 326 1.23 -0.40 -9.52
N LEU A 327 1.41 -1.72 -9.58
CA LEU A 327 0.93 -2.53 -10.71
C LEU A 327 -0.60 -2.49 -10.79
N HIS A 328 -1.31 -2.62 -9.67
CA HIS A 328 -2.78 -2.58 -9.62
C HIS A 328 -3.33 -1.22 -10.07
N GLU A 329 -2.76 -0.10 -9.60
CA GLU A 329 -3.15 1.24 -10.09
C GLU A 329 -3.02 1.36 -11.60
N ASN A 330 -1.90 0.90 -12.17
CA ASN A 330 -1.64 1.04 -13.59
C ASN A 330 -2.49 0.04 -14.41
N CYS A 331 -2.77 -1.15 -13.88
CA CYS A 331 -3.75 -2.07 -14.44
C CYS A 331 -5.16 -1.45 -14.50
N ILE A 332 -5.60 -0.72 -13.48
CA ILE A 332 -6.88 0.03 -13.52
C ILE A 332 -6.87 1.08 -14.64
N LYS A 333 -5.78 1.82 -14.83
CA LYS A 333 -5.62 2.83 -15.89
C LYS A 333 -5.66 2.18 -17.28
N ILE A 334 -4.92 1.08 -17.49
CA ILE A 334 -4.86 0.34 -18.76
C ILE A 334 -6.22 -0.31 -19.09
N ALA A 335 -6.88 -0.96 -18.13
CA ALA A 335 -8.19 -1.58 -18.32
C ALA A 335 -9.26 -0.55 -18.71
N LYS A 336 -9.27 0.64 -18.09
CA LYS A 336 -10.13 1.77 -18.51
C LYS A 336 -9.84 2.18 -19.95
N ASN A 337 -8.57 2.32 -20.33
CA ASN A 337 -8.18 2.72 -21.69
C ASN A 337 -8.62 1.67 -22.75
N ILE A 338 -8.59 0.38 -22.44
CA ILE A 338 -9.05 -0.68 -23.36
C ILE A 338 -10.55 -0.58 -23.70
N PHE A 339 -11.38 -0.09 -22.78
CA PHE A 339 -12.79 0.20 -23.06
C PHE A 339 -12.99 1.46 -23.92
N LEU A 340 -12.01 2.38 -23.96
CA LEU A 340 -12.03 3.60 -24.79
C LEU A 340 -11.45 3.40 -26.20
N ILE A 341 -10.56 2.42 -26.39
CA ILE A 341 -10.02 2.04 -27.71
C ILE A 341 -11.17 1.66 -28.66
N SER A 342 -11.10 2.01 -29.96
CA SER A 342 -12.14 1.64 -30.93
C SER A 342 -12.26 0.12 -31.09
N ASP A 343 -13.42 -0.39 -31.49
CA ASP A 343 -13.57 -1.84 -31.72
C ASP A 343 -12.59 -2.35 -32.79
N ASN A 344 -12.52 -1.68 -33.95
CA ASN A 344 -11.64 -2.10 -35.04
C ASN A 344 -10.15 -2.15 -34.63
N SER A 345 -9.74 -1.34 -33.66
CA SER A 345 -8.34 -1.24 -33.18
C SER A 345 -7.81 -2.46 -32.42
N LEU A 346 -8.62 -3.49 -32.14
CA LEU A 346 -8.16 -4.75 -31.52
C LEU A 346 -8.33 -5.97 -32.45
N SER A 347 -8.80 -5.76 -33.68
CA SER A 347 -9.01 -6.80 -34.70
C SER A 347 -7.76 -7.63 -35.00
N TYR A 348 -6.57 -7.01 -34.99
CA TYR A 348 -5.30 -7.68 -35.30
C TYR A 348 -4.88 -8.74 -34.27
N LEU A 349 -5.49 -8.77 -33.07
CA LEU A 349 -5.21 -9.78 -32.07
C LEU A 349 -5.86 -11.13 -32.41
N PHE A 350 -6.90 -11.15 -33.25
CA PHE A 350 -7.46 -12.40 -33.77
C PHE A 350 -6.47 -13.06 -34.74
N GLN A 351 -6.24 -14.35 -34.55
CA GLN A 351 -5.60 -15.16 -35.59
C GLN A 351 -6.40 -15.10 -36.90
N LYS A 352 -5.71 -14.96 -38.05
CA LYS A 352 -6.35 -14.90 -39.38
C LYS A 352 -7.20 -16.15 -39.67
N TYR A 353 -6.76 -17.31 -39.17
CA TYR A 353 -7.37 -18.62 -39.40
C TYR A 353 -7.50 -19.39 -38.09
N ILE A 354 -8.67 -19.99 -37.83
CA ILE A 354 -8.85 -20.99 -36.77
C ILE A 354 -8.53 -22.34 -37.39
N ASN A 355 -7.48 -22.97 -36.88
CA ASN A 355 -7.23 -24.37 -37.17
C ASN A 355 -8.21 -25.19 -36.30
N PHE A 356 -9.21 -25.80 -36.95
CA PHE A 356 -9.95 -26.91 -36.38
C PHE A 356 -9.10 -28.15 -36.60
N ASN A 357 -8.56 -28.72 -35.51
CA ASN A 357 -7.46 -29.67 -35.56
C ASN A 357 -7.89 -31.05 -36.14
N LEU A 358 -8.03 -31.15 -37.46
CA LEU A 358 -8.44 -32.34 -38.20
C LEU A 358 -7.23 -33.24 -38.49
N SER A 359 -7.09 -34.33 -37.73
CA SER A 359 -6.05 -35.33 -37.94
C SER A 359 -6.42 -36.46 -38.91
N SER A 360 -7.60 -36.41 -39.56
CA SER A 360 -8.16 -37.61 -40.21
C SER A 360 -9.08 -37.44 -41.43
N CYS A 361 -9.40 -36.22 -41.93
CA CYS A 361 -10.42 -36.07 -42.98
C CYS A 361 -10.04 -35.12 -44.15
N LEU A 362 -9.71 -35.77 -45.27
CA LEU A 362 -9.96 -35.39 -46.68
C LEU A 362 -9.21 -34.21 -47.34
N ASN A 363 -8.62 -34.52 -48.50
CA ASN A 363 -7.80 -33.63 -49.35
C ASN A 363 -8.63 -32.69 -50.26
N SER A 364 -9.81 -32.21 -49.82
CA SER A 364 -10.63 -31.32 -50.64
C SER A 364 -10.10 -29.89 -50.62
N ALA A 365 -9.36 -29.49 -51.66
CA ALA A 365 -8.69 -28.19 -51.79
C ALA A 365 -9.67 -27.03 -52.04
N VAL A 366 -10.44 -26.63 -51.02
CA VAL A 366 -11.31 -25.44 -51.04
C VAL A 366 -10.72 -24.38 -50.11
N ASN A 367 -10.27 -23.25 -50.66
CA ASN A 367 -9.53 -22.18 -49.95
C ASN A 367 -10.37 -21.31 -48.98
N ASP A 368 -11.37 -21.92 -48.35
CA ASP A 368 -12.48 -21.27 -47.65
C ASP A 368 -12.14 -20.91 -46.18
N GLY A 369 -10.93 -20.38 -45.97
CA GLY A 369 -10.31 -20.16 -44.65
C GLY A 369 -10.80 -18.91 -43.89
N ASN A 370 -11.31 -17.89 -44.59
CA ASN A 370 -11.56 -16.54 -44.05
C ASN A 370 -12.80 -16.41 -43.12
N ILE A 371 -13.25 -17.50 -42.48
CA ILE A 371 -14.44 -17.55 -41.58
C ILE A 371 -14.41 -16.46 -40.49
N ILE A 372 -13.23 -16.18 -39.92
CA ILE A 372 -13.10 -15.24 -38.79
C ILE A 372 -13.21 -13.81 -39.25
N TYR A 373 -12.53 -13.46 -40.35
CA TYR A 373 -12.32 -12.08 -40.77
C TYR A 373 -13.64 -11.35 -41.01
N THR A 374 -14.61 -12.05 -41.61
CA THR A 374 -15.97 -11.53 -41.86
C THR A 374 -16.84 -11.38 -40.59
N GLN A 375 -16.39 -11.89 -39.44
CA GLN A 375 -17.14 -11.85 -38.17
C GLN A 375 -16.37 -11.24 -36.98
N GLN A 376 -15.14 -10.74 -37.17
CA GLN A 376 -14.30 -10.17 -36.09
C GLN A 376 -15.06 -9.16 -35.21
N ASN A 377 -15.85 -8.27 -35.83
CA ASN A 377 -16.62 -7.23 -35.15
C ASN A 377 -17.61 -7.78 -34.09
N LYS A 378 -18.10 -9.03 -34.24
CA LYS A 378 -18.93 -9.69 -33.22
C LYS A 378 -18.13 -10.06 -31.97
N PHE A 379 -16.88 -10.46 -32.16
CA PHE A 379 -16.00 -10.98 -31.11
C PHE A 379 -15.28 -9.87 -30.35
N THR A 380 -15.03 -8.72 -30.99
CA THR A 380 -14.27 -7.61 -30.43
C THR A 380 -14.78 -7.13 -29.06
N SER A 381 -16.09 -7.00 -28.86
CA SER A 381 -16.64 -6.60 -27.55
C SER A 381 -16.34 -7.63 -26.44
N ALA A 382 -16.30 -8.92 -26.77
CA ALA A 382 -15.90 -9.98 -25.83
C ALA A 382 -14.38 -10.01 -25.61
N LEU A 383 -13.59 -9.75 -26.66
CA LEU A 383 -12.13 -9.63 -26.60
C LEU A 383 -11.70 -8.47 -25.70
N LYS A 384 -12.30 -7.29 -25.86
CA LYS A 384 -12.09 -6.13 -24.97
C LYS A 384 -12.33 -6.46 -23.52
N TYR A 385 -13.46 -7.11 -23.23
CA TYR A 385 -13.83 -7.52 -21.87
C TYR A 385 -12.79 -8.49 -21.30
N LEU A 386 -12.40 -9.51 -22.07
CA LEU A 386 -11.39 -10.49 -21.66
C LEU A 386 -10.04 -9.82 -21.34
N ILE A 387 -9.50 -8.98 -22.23
CA ILE A 387 -8.21 -8.31 -22.01
C ILE A 387 -8.28 -7.39 -20.79
N ALA A 388 -9.36 -6.62 -20.64
CA ALA A 388 -9.56 -5.74 -19.48
C ALA A 388 -9.71 -6.53 -18.16
N GLU A 389 -10.39 -7.69 -18.17
CA GLU A 389 -10.54 -8.58 -17.02
C GLU A 389 -9.19 -9.20 -16.61
N ILE A 390 -8.39 -9.69 -17.57
CA ILE A 390 -7.05 -10.23 -17.28
C ILE A 390 -6.15 -9.14 -16.69
N ILE A 391 -6.13 -7.94 -17.29
CA ILE A 391 -5.30 -6.83 -16.81
C ILE A 391 -5.74 -6.37 -15.42
N TYR A 392 -7.04 -6.21 -15.18
CA TYR A 392 -7.54 -5.83 -13.85
C TYR A 392 -7.14 -6.84 -12.75
N ASN A 393 -7.20 -8.13 -13.07
CA ASN A 393 -6.81 -9.22 -12.16
C ASN A 393 -5.30 -9.56 -12.18
N LEU A 394 -4.49 -8.90 -13.00
CA LEU A 394 -3.10 -9.28 -13.28
C LEU A 394 -2.20 -9.40 -12.03
N PRO A 395 -2.27 -8.50 -11.02
CA PRO A 395 -1.50 -8.67 -9.78
C PRO A 395 -1.80 -10.01 -9.07
N ASN A 396 -3.08 -10.39 -8.97
CA ASN A 396 -3.51 -11.63 -8.34
C ASN A 396 -3.09 -12.86 -9.15
N SER A 397 -3.17 -12.77 -10.48
CA SER A 397 -2.75 -13.83 -11.40
C SER A 397 -1.24 -14.08 -11.34
N ILE A 398 -0.42 -13.02 -11.25
CA ILE A 398 1.04 -13.14 -11.03
C ILE A 398 1.35 -13.81 -9.69
N ILE A 399 0.69 -13.37 -8.61
CA ILE A 399 0.80 -13.98 -7.28
C ILE A 399 0.39 -15.47 -7.29
N PHE A 400 -0.60 -15.84 -8.13
CA PHE A 400 -1.06 -17.22 -8.27
C PHE A 400 -0.08 -18.09 -9.06
N GLU A 401 0.51 -17.61 -10.15
CA GLU A 401 1.51 -18.39 -10.90
C GLU A 401 2.83 -18.53 -10.14
N ILE A 402 3.36 -17.48 -9.49
CA ILE A 402 4.61 -17.57 -8.70
C ILE A 402 4.49 -18.57 -7.54
N LYS A 403 3.28 -18.79 -7.00
CA LYS A 403 3.02 -19.85 -5.98
C LYS A 403 3.14 -21.27 -6.53
N LYS A 404 3.11 -21.48 -7.85
CA LYS A 404 3.28 -22.80 -8.49
C LYS A 404 4.72 -23.07 -8.95
N PHE A 405 5.56 -22.05 -9.08
CA PHE A 405 6.93 -22.20 -9.58
C PHE A 405 7.71 -23.11 -8.63
N ASP A 406 8.29 -24.17 -9.18
CA ASP A 406 9.24 -25.02 -8.45
C ASP A 406 10.54 -24.26 -8.13
N ASP A 407 11.48 -24.92 -7.46
CA ASP A 407 12.69 -24.25 -7.00
C ASP A 407 13.62 -23.84 -8.15
N ASP A 408 13.66 -24.63 -9.24
CA ASP A 408 14.58 -24.38 -10.34
C ASP A 408 14.01 -23.30 -11.28
N GLU A 409 12.68 -23.18 -11.37
CA GLU A 409 12.01 -22.04 -12.00
C GLU A 409 12.23 -20.73 -11.23
N ILE A 410 12.16 -20.73 -9.90
CA ILE A 410 12.50 -19.54 -9.09
C ILE A 410 13.97 -19.15 -9.32
N VAL A 411 14.89 -20.13 -9.38
CA VAL A 411 16.30 -19.85 -9.67
C VAL A 411 16.49 -19.28 -11.08
N LYS A 412 15.88 -19.87 -12.11
CA LYS A 412 15.95 -19.36 -13.50
C LYS A 412 15.37 -17.94 -13.64
N CYS A 413 14.36 -17.60 -12.85
CA CYS A 413 13.70 -16.29 -12.87
C CYS A 413 14.41 -15.19 -12.07
N LEU A 414 15.25 -15.54 -11.09
CA LEU A 414 15.95 -14.58 -10.22
C LEU A 414 17.46 -14.50 -10.48
N PHE A 415 18.06 -15.53 -11.05
CA PHE A 415 19.49 -15.61 -11.35
C PHE A 415 19.75 -15.94 -12.82
N PHE A 416 20.97 -15.64 -13.25
CA PHE A 416 21.56 -15.99 -14.53
C PHE A 416 22.83 -16.79 -14.26
N LYS A 417 23.03 -17.92 -14.95
CA LYS A 417 24.20 -18.78 -14.74
C LYS A 417 25.36 -18.30 -15.62
N MET A 418 26.46 -17.89 -15.00
CA MET A 418 27.64 -17.34 -15.67
C MET A 418 28.91 -17.88 -15.00
N HIS A 419 29.79 -18.53 -15.77
CA HIS A 419 30.99 -19.24 -15.26
C HIS A 419 30.70 -20.11 -14.02
N ASP A 420 29.64 -20.92 -14.10
CA ASP A 420 29.11 -21.77 -13.02
C ASP A 420 28.63 -21.06 -11.74
N VAL A 421 28.67 -19.73 -11.68
CA VAL A 421 28.07 -18.92 -10.63
C VAL A 421 26.68 -18.46 -11.06
N PHE A 422 25.68 -18.60 -10.18
CA PHE A 422 24.36 -18.02 -10.40
C PHE A 422 24.33 -16.59 -9.87
N ILE A 423 24.45 -15.60 -10.76
CA ILE A 423 24.48 -14.16 -10.45
C ILE A 423 23.05 -13.60 -10.53
N SER A 424 22.65 -12.67 -9.66
CA SER A 424 21.28 -12.16 -9.67
C SER A 424 20.94 -11.37 -10.94
N ARG A 425 19.72 -11.53 -11.47
CA ARG A 425 19.22 -10.77 -12.63
C ARG A 425 19.08 -9.27 -12.34
N SER A 426 18.91 -8.89 -11.08
CA SER A 426 18.96 -7.50 -10.62
C SER A 426 20.35 -6.87 -10.73
N PHE A 427 21.41 -7.65 -10.51
CA PHE A 427 22.78 -7.22 -10.84
C PHE A 427 22.93 -7.05 -12.35
N MET A 428 22.52 -8.03 -13.15
CA MET A 428 22.66 -7.98 -14.61
C MET A 428 21.93 -6.78 -15.24
N ARG A 429 20.74 -6.41 -14.75
CA ARG A 429 20.04 -5.19 -15.16
C ARG A 429 20.86 -3.92 -14.88
N LYS A 430 21.42 -3.80 -13.67
CA LYS A 430 22.24 -2.64 -13.26
C LYS A 430 23.55 -2.55 -14.06
N LEU A 431 24.17 -3.70 -14.34
CA LEU A 431 25.33 -3.80 -15.22
C LEU A 431 24.98 -3.36 -16.66
N GLY A 432 23.82 -3.75 -17.19
CA GLY A 432 23.32 -3.31 -18.48
C GLY A 432 23.22 -1.78 -18.57
N SER A 433 22.50 -1.15 -17.64
CA SER A 433 22.37 0.31 -17.60
C SER A 433 23.71 1.04 -17.37
N LEU A 434 24.64 0.45 -16.61
CA LEU A 434 26.00 0.98 -16.46
C LEU A 434 26.75 0.92 -17.79
N SER A 435 26.69 -0.22 -18.48
CA SER A 435 27.32 -0.42 -19.79
C SER A 435 26.75 0.50 -20.87
N GLU A 436 25.44 0.74 -20.89
CA GLU A 436 24.79 1.73 -21.77
C GLU A 436 25.28 3.15 -21.46
N SER A 437 25.36 3.52 -20.18
CA SER A 437 25.87 4.84 -19.77
C SER A 437 27.32 5.05 -20.22
N TYR A 438 28.20 4.05 -20.05
CA TYR A 438 29.57 4.14 -20.56
C TYR A 438 29.62 4.16 -22.10
N LYS A 439 28.79 3.36 -22.78
CA LYS A 439 28.69 3.35 -24.26
C LYS A 439 28.25 4.71 -24.83
N SER A 440 27.36 5.43 -24.14
CA SER A 440 26.96 6.79 -24.52
C SER A 440 28.02 7.87 -24.23
N ASN A 441 28.97 7.60 -23.32
CA ASN A 441 30.00 8.55 -22.89
C ASN A 441 31.38 8.29 -23.52
N LEU A 442 31.57 7.20 -24.27
CA LEU A 442 32.80 6.97 -25.03
C LEU A 442 32.75 7.69 -26.40
N PRO A 443 33.70 8.59 -26.72
CA PRO A 443 33.95 8.96 -28.11
C PRO A 443 34.48 7.74 -28.89
N ASN A 444 34.31 7.74 -30.21
CA ASN A 444 34.65 6.62 -31.12
C ASN A 444 36.16 6.22 -31.20
N SER A 445 37.00 6.67 -30.28
CA SER A 445 38.39 6.23 -30.14
C SER A 445 38.48 4.91 -29.36
N ARG A 446 39.43 4.05 -29.75
CA ARG A 446 39.56 2.68 -29.22
C ARG A 446 39.69 2.64 -27.69
N LEU A 447 38.90 1.78 -27.05
CA LEU A 447 38.88 1.51 -25.60
C LEU A 447 40.27 1.34 -24.97
N SER A 448 41.22 0.74 -25.69
CA SER A 448 42.61 0.51 -25.24
C SER A 448 43.39 1.79 -24.92
N ALA A 449 43.00 2.95 -25.43
CA ALA A 449 43.71 4.21 -25.20
C ALA A 449 43.36 4.89 -23.86
N ASN A 450 42.30 4.45 -23.16
CA ASN A 450 41.69 5.23 -22.08
C ASN A 450 41.57 4.42 -20.77
N SER A 451 42.70 3.87 -20.30
CA SER A 451 42.81 3.00 -19.12
C SER A 451 42.13 3.53 -17.85
N ARG A 452 42.05 4.86 -17.67
CA ARG A 452 41.34 5.48 -16.55
C ARG A 452 39.82 5.24 -16.60
N LEU A 453 39.19 5.32 -17.77
CA LEU A 453 37.75 5.03 -17.90
C LEU A 453 37.48 3.54 -17.67
N PHE A 454 38.34 2.66 -18.19
CA PHE A 454 38.23 1.22 -17.96
C PHE A 454 38.38 0.87 -16.46
N ASN A 455 39.33 1.49 -15.75
CA ASN A 455 39.50 1.28 -14.32
C ASN A 455 38.32 1.83 -13.49
N ASN A 456 37.72 2.96 -13.88
CA ASN A 456 36.49 3.46 -13.26
C ASN A 456 35.34 2.45 -13.45
N PHE A 457 35.13 1.95 -14.67
CA PHE A 457 34.10 0.96 -14.98
C PHE A 457 34.32 -0.33 -14.19
N LEU A 458 35.57 -0.83 -14.10
CA LEU A 458 35.94 -1.97 -13.25
C LEU A 458 35.62 -1.72 -11.77
N GLU A 459 35.94 -0.54 -11.22
CA GLU A 459 35.60 -0.21 -9.83
C GLU A 459 34.08 -0.16 -9.60
N GLU A 460 33.31 0.36 -10.56
CA GLU A 460 31.83 0.40 -10.47
C GLU A 460 31.20 -0.99 -10.62
N VAL A 461 31.75 -1.84 -11.49
CA VAL A 461 31.37 -3.27 -11.60
C VAL A 461 31.72 -4.04 -10.32
N GLU A 462 32.93 -3.87 -9.76
CA GLU A 462 33.28 -4.47 -8.46
C GLU A 462 32.32 -4.00 -7.36
N ASN A 463 31.95 -2.71 -7.30
CA ASN A 463 30.99 -2.19 -6.33
C ASN A 463 29.57 -2.76 -6.52
N LEU A 464 29.13 -2.99 -7.76
CA LEU A 464 27.87 -3.69 -8.04
C LEU A 464 27.93 -5.16 -7.58
N ILE A 465 29.03 -5.89 -7.80
CA ILE A 465 29.18 -7.29 -7.33
C ILE A 465 29.27 -7.34 -5.80
N ILE A 466 30.00 -6.41 -5.16
CA ILE A 466 30.10 -6.25 -3.69
C ILE A 466 28.73 -6.07 -3.01
N THR A 467 27.77 -5.46 -3.72
CA THR A 467 26.42 -5.19 -3.21
C THR A 467 25.37 -6.20 -3.68
N SER A 468 25.78 -7.23 -4.44
CA SER A 468 24.89 -8.24 -5.02
C SER A 468 25.13 -9.63 -4.43
N CYS A 469 24.06 -10.42 -4.33
CA CYS A 469 24.15 -11.81 -3.91
C CYS A 469 24.29 -12.75 -5.11
N ILE A 470 25.13 -13.77 -4.95
CA ILE A 470 25.16 -14.95 -5.81
C ILE A 470 24.38 -16.10 -5.15
N LEU A 471 23.90 -17.06 -5.93
CA LEU A 471 23.31 -18.30 -5.42
C LEU A 471 24.33 -19.44 -5.53
N PHE A 472 24.50 -20.19 -4.45
CA PHE A 472 25.33 -21.40 -4.40
C PHE A 472 24.60 -22.45 -3.56
N ARG A 473 24.49 -23.70 -4.04
CA ARG A 473 23.84 -24.81 -3.32
C ARG A 473 22.43 -24.50 -2.76
N LYS A 474 21.61 -23.76 -3.52
CA LYS A 474 20.24 -23.31 -3.17
C LYS A 474 20.13 -22.24 -2.06
N GLU A 475 21.25 -21.64 -1.63
CA GLU A 475 21.29 -20.51 -0.70
C GLU A 475 22.05 -19.31 -1.31
N THR A 476 21.74 -18.10 -0.87
CA THR A 476 22.39 -16.87 -1.34
C THR A 476 23.59 -16.47 -0.48
N PHE A 477 24.65 -15.98 -1.13
CA PHE A 477 25.89 -15.56 -0.47
C PHE A 477 26.39 -14.22 -1.03
N LEU A 478 27.12 -13.46 -0.20
CA LEU A 478 28.00 -12.41 -0.70
C LEU A 478 29.26 -13.07 -1.30
N PRO A 479 29.68 -12.69 -2.52
CA PRO A 479 30.93 -13.17 -3.08
C PRO A 479 32.13 -12.66 -2.25
N SER A 480 33.17 -13.49 -2.12
CA SER A 480 34.42 -13.12 -1.42
C SER A 480 35.21 -12.07 -2.22
N LYS A 481 36.14 -11.34 -1.61
CA LYS A 481 36.94 -10.33 -2.33
C LYS A 481 37.69 -10.91 -3.55
N THR A 482 38.19 -12.14 -3.45
CA THR A 482 38.85 -12.83 -4.56
C THR A 482 37.86 -13.28 -5.64
N MET A 483 36.64 -13.68 -5.26
CA MET A 483 35.58 -14.02 -6.20
C MET A 483 34.98 -12.79 -6.89
N ILE A 484 34.80 -11.66 -6.19
CA ILE A 484 34.41 -10.36 -6.76
C ILE A 484 35.36 -10.00 -7.89
N ARG A 485 36.67 -9.96 -7.61
CA ARG A 485 37.68 -9.59 -8.61
C ARG A 485 37.66 -10.54 -9.81
N ARG A 486 37.65 -11.86 -9.59
CA ARG A 486 37.56 -12.85 -10.69
C ARG A 486 36.28 -12.65 -11.52
N LEU A 487 35.12 -12.47 -10.89
CA LEU A 487 33.87 -12.24 -11.60
C LEU A 487 33.92 -10.95 -12.44
N SER A 488 34.47 -9.85 -11.90
CA SER A 488 34.71 -8.63 -12.68
C SER A 488 35.67 -8.86 -13.85
N GLU A 489 36.77 -9.58 -13.64
CA GLU A 489 37.75 -9.90 -14.69
C GLU A 489 37.11 -10.73 -15.83
N TYR A 490 36.25 -11.71 -15.50
CA TYR A 490 35.48 -12.47 -16.50
C TYR A 490 34.41 -11.61 -17.19
N LEU A 491 33.58 -10.87 -16.44
CA LEU A 491 32.56 -9.98 -17.00
C LEU A 491 33.15 -8.96 -17.97
N LEU A 492 34.29 -8.37 -17.64
CA LEU A 492 35.01 -7.44 -18.51
C LEU A 492 35.63 -8.14 -19.73
N SER A 493 36.09 -9.37 -19.59
CA SER A 493 36.55 -10.18 -20.72
C SER A 493 35.40 -10.44 -21.70
N ASP A 494 34.21 -10.80 -21.21
CA ASP A 494 33.07 -11.12 -22.08
C ASP A 494 32.49 -9.89 -22.78
N ILE A 495 32.32 -8.77 -22.04
CA ILE A 495 31.92 -7.48 -22.62
C ILE A 495 32.93 -7.04 -23.69
N ARG A 496 34.23 -7.25 -23.46
CA ARG A 496 35.27 -6.93 -24.43
C ARG A 496 35.25 -7.86 -25.65
N ASN A 497 34.99 -9.15 -25.45
CA ASN A 497 34.90 -10.13 -26.53
C ASN A 497 33.73 -9.83 -27.50
N GLU A 498 32.61 -9.30 -27.02
CA GLU A 498 31.55 -8.78 -27.90
C GLU A 498 32.00 -7.57 -28.72
N HIS A 499 32.76 -6.64 -28.12
CA HIS A 499 33.23 -5.43 -28.80
C HIS A 499 34.36 -5.68 -29.83
N ASP A 500 35.35 -6.53 -29.50
CA ASP A 500 36.47 -6.85 -30.41
C ASP A 500 36.03 -7.80 -31.55
N GLY A 501 34.80 -8.34 -31.51
CA GLY A 501 34.22 -9.27 -32.50
C GLY A 501 34.08 -8.75 -33.93
N PHE A 502 34.00 -7.42 -34.12
CA PHE A 502 33.96 -6.77 -35.45
C PHE A 502 35.31 -6.73 -36.18
N GLY A 503 36.39 -7.25 -35.57
CA GLY A 503 37.78 -7.06 -36.00
C GLY A 503 38.52 -8.28 -36.57
N LYS A 504 37.84 -9.30 -37.14
CA LYS A 504 38.50 -10.51 -37.69
C LYS A 504 39.28 -10.28 -39.00
N ASN A 505 40.32 -9.45 -38.96
CA ASN A 505 41.42 -9.46 -39.95
C ASN A 505 42.67 -8.69 -39.47
N THR A 506 43.30 -9.13 -38.39
CA THR A 506 44.75 -8.89 -38.20
C THR A 506 45.37 -9.97 -37.31
N LYS A 507 46.36 -10.70 -37.84
CA LYS A 507 47.07 -11.76 -37.13
C LYS A 507 48.43 -11.21 -36.67
N LEU A 508 48.58 -10.96 -35.37
CA LEU A 508 49.84 -10.46 -34.78
C LEU A 508 50.05 -11.12 -33.42
N ALA A 509 51.28 -11.54 -33.15
CA ALA A 509 51.61 -12.40 -32.01
C ALA A 509 51.90 -11.59 -30.75
N THR A 510 51.58 -12.17 -29.58
CA THR A 510 52.12 -11.71 -28.28
C THR A 510 52.01 -12.83 -27.23
N GLU A 511 52.74 -13.93 -27.47
CA GLU A 511 53.28 -14.71 -26.36
C GLU A 511 54.42 -13.90 -25.70
N ASN A 512 54.86 -14.31 -24.50
CA ASN A 512 55.91 -13.67 -23.68
C ASN A 512 55.50 -12.38 -22.92
N ALA A 513 54.55 -12.50 -21.97
CA ALA A 513 54.31 -11.47 -20.95
C ALA A 513 53.72 -11.99 -19.61
N SER A 514 53.82 -13.30 -19.32
CA SER A 514 53.13 -13.95 -18.17
C SER A 514 54.07 -14.43 -17.04
N VAL A 515 55.37 -14.17 -17.14
CA VAL A 515 56.37 -14.46 -16.10
C VAL A 515 56.92 -13.12 -15.59
N ASP A 516 57.03 -12.98 -14.26
CA ASP A 516 57.65 -11.89 -13.45
C ASP A 516 56.75 -11.14 -12.44
N VAL A 517 55.48 -11.54 -12.24
CA VAL A 517 54.62 -10.97 -11.14
C VAL A 517 54.52 -11.91 -9.91
N ALA A 518 55.39 -12.92 -9.81
CA ALA A 518 55.34 -13.92 -8.73
C ALA A 518 56.27 -13.64 -7.53
N ASN A 519 57.36 -12.87 -7.73
CA ASN A 519 58.50 -12.82 -6.79
C ASN A 519 58.74 -11.44 -6.16
N ALA A 520 57.72 -10.81 -5.56
CA ALA A 520 57.92 -9.65 -4.68
C ALA A 520 56.74 -9.40 -3.72
N PHE A 521 56.64 -10.13 -2.60
CA PHE A 521 56.08 -9.64 -1.32
C PHE A 521 56.38 -10.62 -0.18
N SER A 522 57.62 -10.63 0.29
CA SER A 522 58.01 -11.36 1.51
C SER A 522 57.35 -10.76 2.76
N SER A 523 57.15 -11.60 3.78
CA SER A 523 56.47 -11.27 5.02
C SER A 523 57.17 -10.17 5.84
N THR A 524 56.39 -9.20 6.32
CA THR A 524 56.77 -8.35 7.46
C THR A 524 55.78 -8.56 8.60
N THR A 525 56.12 -9.44 9.55
CA THR A 525 55.37 -9.60 10.79
C THR A 525 55.64 -8.41 11.71
N VAL A 526 54.59 -7.66 12.06
CA VAL A 526 54.66 -6.60 13.07
C VAL A 526 53.95 -7.09 14.33
N ASP A 527 54.73 -7.36 15.36
CA ASP A 527 54.19 -7.75 16.67
C ASP A 527 53.44 -6.59 17.31
N ILE A 528 52.14 -6.77 17.54
CA ILE A 528 51.33 -5.88 18.37
C ILE A 528 51.21 -6.53 19.74
N LYS A 529 52.05 -6.10 20.68
CA LYS A 529 51.89 -6.42 22.10
C LYS A 529 50.52 -5.93 22.57
N ILE A 530 49.78 -6.79 23.24
CA ILE A 530 48.56 -6.44 23.96
C ILE A 530 48.99 -6.08 25.39
N GLU A 531 48.61 -4.89 25.85
CA GLU A 531 48.81 -4.48 27.25
C GLU A 531 47.64 -4.97 28.11
N ASP A 532 47.93 -5.84 29.08
CA ASP A 532 46.95 -6.29 30.07
C ASP A 532 46.66 -5.16 31.09
N TYR A 533 45.41 -4.71 31.14
CA TYR A 533 44.93 -3.82 32.18
C TYR A 533 44.53 -4.62 33.43
N ASN A 534 45.48 -4.78 34.35
CA ASN A 534 45.20 -5.24 35.71
C ASN A 534 44.22 -4.27 36.41
N CYS A 535 43.20 -4.81 37.06
CA CYS A 535 42.31 -4.05 37.94
C CYS A 535 42.65 -4.37 39.41
N GLU A 536 43.02 -3.36 40.18
CA GLU A 536 43.29 -3.50 41.61
C GLU A 536 42.01 -3.79 42.43
N PRO A 537 42.09 -4.60 43.50
CA PRO A 537 40.98 -4.79 44.43
C PRO A 537 40.95 -3.69 45.48
N ILE A 538 40.05 -2.72 45.34
CA ILE A 538 39.80 -1.71 46.40
C ILE A 538 39.05 -2.39 47.56
N ALA A 539 39.68 -2.41 48.73
CA ALA A 539 39.08 -2.92 49.96
C ALA A 539 37.95 -2.01 50.48
N THR A 540 36.96 -2.60 51.14
CA THR A 540 35.80 -1.89 51.70
C THR A 540 35.79 -1.99 53.22
N THR A 541 35.70 -0.87 53.93
CA THR A 541 35.67 -0.82 55.41
C THR A 541 34.69 0.22 55.95
N SER A 542 34.32 0.03 57.22
CA SER A 542 33.61 0.94 58.14
C SER A 542 32.18 1.38 57.78
N ASP A 543 31.26 0.96 58.64
CA ASP A 543 29.90 1.49 58.83
C ASP A 543 29.89 2.98 59.22
N ILE A 544 28.82 3.69 58.83
CA ILE A 544 28.23 4.76 59.65
C ILE A 544 26.71 4.56 59.68
N ASN A 545 26.13 4.66 60.87
CA ASN A 545 24.71 4.42 61.13
C ASN A 545 23.79 5.57 60.69
N GLY A 546 22.53 5.24 60.41
CA GLY A 546 21.41 6.20 60.39
C GLY A 546 20.87 6.60 59.02
N THR A 547 19.87 5.86 58.51
CA THR A 547 19.05 6.31 57.37
C THR A 547 17.56 6.10 57.60
N LYS A 548 16.76 7.15 57.36
CA LYS A 548 15.32 7.02 57.05
C LYS A 548 15.18 6.14 55.80
N GLN A 549 14.08 5.41 55.66
CA GLN A 549 13.87 4.48 54.53
C GLN A 549 13.80 5.20 53.17
N LEU A 550 14.95 5.44 52.55
CA LEU A 550 15.03 5.78 51.13
C LEU A 550 14.98 4.49 50.31
N LYS A 551 14.04 4.42 49.38
CA LYS A 551 13.74 3.25 48.55
C LYS A 551 14.98 2.90 47.69
N ARG A 552 15.80 1.94 48.14
CA ARG A 552 17.07 1.54 47.50
C ARG A 552 16.85 1.24 46.01
N CYS A 553 17.31 2.14 45.16
CA CYS A 553 17.24 1.97 43.71
C CYS A 553 18.37 1.02 43.27
N THR A 554 18.02 -0.25 43.01
CA THR A 554 19.00 -1.30 42.69
C THR A 554 19.81 -0.93 41.45
N VAL A 555 21.12 -0.70 41.63
CA VAL A 555 22.02 -0.31 40.54
C VAL A 555 22.06 -1.44 39.51
N LEU A 556 21.50 -1.18 38.33
CA LEU A 556 21.12 -2.24 37.41
C LEU A 556 22.33 -2.77 36.63
N LYS A 557 22.63 -4.06 36.85
CA LYS A 557 23.77 -4.79 36.27
C LYS A 557 23.87 -4.55 34.76
N LYS A 558 25.07 -4.21 34.28
CA LYS A 558 25.31 -3.86 32.87
C LYS A 558 24.97 -5.07 31.98
N LEU A 559 23.95 -4.95 31.13
CA LEU A 559 23.55 -6.04 30.24
C LEU A 559 24.58 -6.26 29.12
N TYR A 560 25.00 -7.52 28.95
CA TYR A 560 25.91 -7.97 27.92
C TYR A 560 25.13 -8.42 26.68
N LEU A 561 24.75 -7.45 25.84
CA LEU A 561 24.25 -7.71 24.49
C LEU A 561 25.23 -8.59 23.71
N VAL A 562 24.71 -9.68 23.14
CA VAL A 562 25.41 -10.65 22.27
C VAL A 562 26.05 -9.92 21.07
N PRO A 563 27.11 -10.45 20.43
CA PRO A 563 27.59 -9.92 19.15
C PRO A 563 26.46 -9.77 18.12
N TYR A 564 26.54 -8.71 17.31
CA TYR A 564 25.49 -8.38 16.34
C TYR A 564 25.27 -9.50 15.31
N HIS A 565 24.05 -10.01 15.27
CA HIS A 565 23.53 -10.86 14.19
C HIS A 565 22.37 -10.12 13.52
N HIS A 566 22.29 -10.10 12.19
CA HIS A 566 21.17 -9.41 11.52
C HIS A 566 19.83 -10.11 11.79
N HIS A 567 18.79 -9.34 12.14
CA HIS A 567 17.41 -9.83 12.33
C HIS A 567 16.46 -9.10 11.37
N ASN A 568 15.56 -9.82 10.69
CA ASN A 568 14.52 -9.20 9.86
C ASN A 568 13.32 -8.76 10.73
N LEU A 569 13.40 -7.56 11.31
CA LEU A 569 12.40 -7.00 12.22
C LEU A 569 11.04 -6.66 11.57
N HIS A 570 10.92 -6.79 10.24
CA HIS A 570 9.65 -6.69 9.51
C HIS A 570 8.87 -8.02 9.49
N SER A 571 9.45 -9.14 9.93
CA SER A 571 8.77 -10.44 9.89
C SER A 571 7.57 -10.51 10.87
N ALA A 572 6.56 -11.31 10.50
CA ALA A 572 5.38 -11.58 11.33
C ALA A 572 5.73 -12.19 12.71
N GLU A 573 6.87 -12.88 12.83
CA GLU A 573 7.34 -13.44 14.10
C GLU A 573 7.65 -12.32 15.13
N PHE A 574 8.29 -11.24 14.67
CA PHE A 574 8.67 -10.10 15.50
C PHE A 574 7.54 -9.09 15.71
N THR A 575 6.59 -9.00 14.79
CA THR A 575 5.52 -7.98 14.81
C THR A 575 4.18 -8.47 15.35
N SER A 576 3.91 -9.77 15.32
CA SER A 576 2.64 -10.38 15.78
C SER A 576 2.23 -9.94 17.18
N SER A 577 0.93 -9.74 17.36
CA SER A 577 0.31 -9.49 18.65
C SER A 577 0.03 -10.80 19.41
N ILE A 578 -0.15 -10.68 20.73
CA ILE A 578 -0.61 -11.80 21.57
C ILE A 578 -2.01 -12.29 21.14
N TYR A 579 -2.85 -11.39 20.63
CA TYR A 579 -4.22 -11.69 20.17
C TYR A 579 -4.23 -12.51 18.87
N GLU A 580 -3.37 -12.18 17.90
CA GLU A 580 -3.19 -12.99 16.68
C GLU A 580 -2.65 -14.38 16.99
N TYR A 581 -1.70 -14.48 17.93
CA TYR A 581 -1.22 -15.78 18.39
C TYR A 581 -2.34 -16.58 19.09
N ALA A 582 -3.17 -15.92 19.91
CA ALA A 582 -4.34 -16.56 20.51
C ALA A 582 -5.27 -17.12 19.41
N ILE A 583 -5.58 -16.36 18.36
CA ILE A 583 -6.37 -16.86 17.21
C ILE A 583 -5.72 -18.09 16.55
N HIS A 584 -4.40 -18.14 16.43
CA HIS A 584 -3.69 -19.31 15.90
C HIS A 584 -3.79 -20.56 16.80
N THR A 585 -4.11 -20.39 18.08
CA THR A 585 -4.28 -21.48 19.06
C THR A 585 -5.72 -21.74 19.51
N ILE A 586 -6.69 -20.90 19.09
CA ILE A 586 -8.12 -21.06 19.37
C ILE A 586 -8.65 -22.44 18.96
N ASP A 587 -9.44 -23.05 19.84
CA ASP A 587 -10.31 -24.15 19.45
C ASP A 587 -11.55 -23.63 18.72
N ILE A 588 -11.78 -24.18 17.53
CA ILE A 588 -12.79 -23.73 16.59
C ILE A 588 -14.11 -24.47 16.84
N ASP A 589 -14.02 -25.79 17.03
CA ASP A 589 -15.14 -26.74 17.04
C ASP A 589 -15.24 -27.42 18.42
N SER A 590 -15.17 -26.60 19.48
CA SER A 590 -15.15 -27.04 20.88
C SER A 590 -16.46 -27.66 21.37
N ASP A 591 -17.52 -27.60 20.55
CA ASP A 591 -18.79 -28.32 20.71
C ASP A 591 -18.85 -29.58 19.82
N GLU A 592 -17.75 -29.94 19.12
CA GLU A 592 -17.63 -31.00 18.12
C GLU A 592 -18.73 -30.97 17.03
N PHE A 593 -19.34 -29.81 16.78
CA PHE A 593 -20.50 -29.70 15.90
C PHE A 593 -20.15 -30.05 14.45
N PHE A 594 -19.05 -29.52 13.94
CA PHE A 594 -18.58 -29.77 12.59
C PHE A 594 -18.02 -31.20 12.44
N SER A 595 -17.26 -31.69 13.43
CA SER A 595 -16.79 -33.08 13.49
C SER A 595 -17.95 -34.09 13.39
N ARG A 596 -18.97 -33.95 14.24
CA ARG A 596 -20.17 -34.80 14.23
C ARG A 596 -20.91 -34.71 12.89
N THR A 597 -21.08 -33.49 12.36
CA THR A 597 -21.74 -33.28 11.05
C THR A 597 -20.98 -33.91 9.88
N ILE A 598 -19.63 -33.90 9.90
CA ILE A 598 -18.83 -34.65 8.92
C ILE A 598 -19.11 -36.15 9.06
N ALA A 599 -19.06 -36.67 10.29
CA ALA A 599 -19.22 -38.09 10.56
C ALA A 599 -20.59 -38.64 10.15
N GLU A 600 -21.66 -37.87 10.37
CA GLU A 600 -23.02 -38.22 9.95
C GLU A 600 -23.16 -38.19 8.42
N LYS A 601 -22.70 -37.12 7.76
CA LYS A 601 -22.74 -36.99 6.29
C LYS A 601 -21.80 -37.97 5.55
N LEU A 602 -20.90 -38.66 6.25
CA LEU A 602 -20.00 -39.69 5.72
C LEU A 602 -20.27 -41.09 6.27
N TYR A 603 -21.28 -41.29 7.11
CA TYR A 603 -21.57 -42.53 7.86
C TYR A 603 -21.48 -43.80 7.00
N ASP A 604 -22.21 -43.85 5.88
CA ASP A 604 -22.17 -44.94 4.91
C ASP A 604 -20.76 -45.31 4.41
N HIS A 605 -19.87 -44.33 4.27
CA HIS A 605 -18.52 -44.52 3.73
C HIS A 605 -17.48 -44.85 4.81
N ILE A 606 -17.77 -44.49 6.06
CA ILE A 606 -17.01 -44.87 7.26
C ILE A 606 -17.33 -46.35 7.54
N ASN A 607 -18.61 -46.68 7.71
CA ASN A 607 -19.07 -48.04 8.02
C ASN A 607 -18.71 -49.07 6.93
N ARG A 608 -18.90 -48.76 5.64
CA ARG A 608 -18.54 -49.67 4.53
C ARG A 608 -17.04 -49.96 4.42
N ARG A 609 -16.19 -49.27 5.19
CA ARG A 609 -14.75 -49.49 5.27
C ARG A 609 -14.28 -50.01 6.64
N GLY A 610 -15.18 -50.19 7.61
CA GLY A 610 -14.82 -50.60 8.96
C GLY A 610 -14.06 -49.54 9.77
N LEU A 611 -14.07 -48.28 9.32
CA LEU A 611 -13.35 -47.19 9.98
C LEU A 611 -14.07 -46.78 11.28
N ASP A 612 -13.32 -46.54 12.35
CA ASP A 612 -13.87 -45.99 13.59
C ASP A 612 -14.35 -44.53 13.37
N LYS A 613 -15.50 -44.19 13.95
CA LYS A 613 -16.02 -42.82 13.93
C LYS A 613 -15.14 -41.88 14.77
N LEU A 614 -14.53 -42.37 15.84
CA LEU A 614 -13.79 -41.57 16.82
C LEU A 614 -12.33 -41.28 16.43
N SER A 615 -11.71 -42.09 15.57
CA SER A 615 -10.33 -41.88 15.11
C SER A 615 -10.15 -40.80 14.02
N MET A 616 -11.24 -40.10 13.67
CA MET A 616 -11.31 -39.16 12.55
C MET A 616 -10.57 -37.84 12.80
N SER A 617 -9.43 -37.66 12.13
CA SER A 617 -8.66 -36.41 12.16
C SER A 617 -9.04 -35.44 11.03
N ILE A 618 -9.63 -34.31 11.43
CA ILE A 618 -9.92 -33.14 10.58
C ILE A 618 -9.08 -31.90 10.93
N GLU A 619 -7.95 -32.11 11.60
CA GLU A 619 -7.03 -31.05 12.07
C GLU A 619 -6.55 -30.12 10.95
N LEU A 620 -6.30 -30.63 9.74
CA LEU A 620 -5.90 -29.81 8.60
C LEU A 620 -7.02 -28.84 8.18
N THR A 621 -8.28 -29.26 8.27
CA THR A 621 -9.43 -28.37 8.03
C THR A 621 -9.53 -27.30 9.12
N TYR A 622 -9.36 -27.64 10.39
CA TYR A 622 -9.29 -26.66 11.48
C TYR A 622 -8.13 -25.68 11.30
N SER A 623 -6.94 -26.15 10.96
CA SER A 623 -5.77 -25.30 10.68
C SER A 623 -6.03 -24.33 9.52
N ASN A 624 -6.67 -24.79 8.44
CA ASN A 624 -7.12 -23.94 7.35
C ASN A 624 -8.19 -22.91 7.79
N VAL A 625 -9.11 -23.28 8.69
CA VAL A 625 -10.09 -22.35 9.28
C VAL A 625 -9.39 -21.29 10.15
N ARG A 626 -8.46 -21.66 11.04
CA ARG A 626 -7.67 -20.67 11.83
C ARG A 626 -6.93 -19.71 10.92
N ARG A 627 -6.29 -20.23 9.86
CA ARG A 627 -5.57 -19.43 8.86
C ARG A 627 -6.47 -18.49 8.07
N TYR A 628 -7.70 -18.91 7.73
CA TYR A 628 -8.70 -18.06 7.08
C TYR A 628 -9.19 -16.95 8.01
N ILE A 629 -9.56 -17.30 9.25
CA ILE A 629 -10.01 -16.35 10.28
C ILE A 629 -8.90 -15.33 10.57
N LEU A 630 -7.68 -15.79 10.82
CA LEU A 630 -6.52 -14.93 11.06
C LEU A 630 -6.24 -14.01 9.87
N GLY A 631 -6.31 -14.52 8.63
CA GLY A 631 -6.13 -13.72 7.42
C GLY A 631 -7.20 -12.64 7.22
N LYS A 632 -8.42 -12.86 7.74
CA LYS A 632 -9.49 -11.85 7.76
C LYS A 632 -9.37 -10.85 8.92
N VAL A 633 -8.97 -11.30 10.11
CA VAL A 633 -9.03 -10.48 11.35
C VAL A 633 -7.71 -9.75 11.65
N SER A 634 -6.54 -10.31 11.27
CA SER A 634 -5.21 -9.74 11.53
C SER A 634 -5.06 -8.27 11.07
N PRO A 635 -5.54 -7.83 9.88
CA PRO A 635 -5.44 -6.42 9.49
C PRO A 635 -6.17 -5.47 10.45
N HIS A 636 -7.32 -5.91 10.99
CA HIS A 636 -8.09 -5.14 11.96
C HIS A 636 -7.42 -5.12 13.33
N ILE A 637 -6.89 -6.26 13.81
CA ILE A 637 -6.11 -6.30 15.05
C ILE A 637 -4.89 -5.39 14.98
N ASN A 638 -4.11 -5.46 13.89
CA ASN A 638 -2.93 -4.61 13.71
C ASN A 638 -3.29 -3.12 13.67
N ASN A 639 -4.44 -2.74 13.10
CA ASN A 639 -4.93 -1.37 13.19
C ASN A 639 -5.35 -0.98 14.62
N ILE A 640 -6.10 -1.83 15.33
CA ILE A 640 -6.59 -1.55 16.69
C ILE A 640 -5.42 -1.39 17.68
N ILE A 641 -4.41 -2.27 17.63
CA ILE A 641 -3.27 -2.21 18.57
C ILE A 641 -2.35 -1.00 18.35
N THR A 642 -2.44 -0.25 17.24
CA THR A 642 -1.71 1.04 17.15
C THR A 642 -2.15 2.04 18.23
N ASN A 643 -3.42 1.96 18.65
CA ASN A 643 -4.06 2.90 19.56
C ASN A 643 -4.64 2.24 20.83
N ALA A 644 -4.54 0.92 20.98
CA ALA A 644 -5.12 0.16 22.09
C ALA A 644 -4.29 -1.08 22.48
N ASP A 645 -2.96 -1.08 22.28
CA ASP A 645 -2.08 -2.12 22.83
C ASP A 645 -2.01 -2.05 24.37
N VAL A 646 -1.56 -3.13 25.02
CA VAL A 646 -1.33 -3.12 26.46
C VAL A 646 -0.04 -2.36 26.76
N ILE A 647 -0.16 -1.24 27.48
CA ILE A 647 0.99 -0.51 28.01
C ILE A 647 1.64 -1.34 29.12
N ILE A 648 2.71 -2.04 28.75
CA ILE A 648 3.62 -2.73 29.68
C ILE A 648 4.50 -1.67 30.36
N THR A 649 4.57 -1.70 31.68
CA THR A 649 5.53 -0.89 32.46
C THR A 649 6.57 -1.79 33.12
N PRO A 650 7.72 -1.25 33.55
CA PRO A 650 8.53 -1.88 34.59
C PRO A 650 7.66 -2.22 35.81
N HIS A 651 8.14 -3.16 36.62
CA HIS A 651 7.47 -3.69 37.83
C HIS A 651 6.21 -4.52 37.61
N MET A 652 5.63 -4.58 36.41
CA MET A 652 4.61 -5.59 36.10
C MET A 652 5.22 -6.99 36.11
N SER A 653 4.52 -7.95 36.72
CA SER A 653 4.76 -9.37 36.50
C SER A 653 4.14 -9.84 35.18
N ILE A 654 4.54 -11.03 34.71
CA ILE A 654 3.90 -11.67 33.55
C ILE A 654 2.40 -11.96 33.82
N SER A 655 2.01 -12.14 35.08
CA SER A 655 0.60 -12.32 35.47
C SER A 655 -0.21 -11.02 35.33
N ASP A 656 0.36 -9.87 35.70
CA ASP A 656 -0.32 -8.58 35.58
C ASP A 656 -0.53 -8.20 34.11
N ILE A 657 0.44 -8.50 33.25
CA ILE A 657 0.32 -8.26 31.80
C ILE A 657 -0.70 -9.22 31.19
N LYS A 658 -0.70 -10.50 31.58
CA LYS A 658 -1.73 -11.48 31.19
C LYS A 658 -3.12 -10.99 31.53
N HIS A 659 -3.32 -10.52 32.77
CA HIS A 659 -4.59 -9.90 33.19
C HIS A 659 -4.92 -8.68 32.32
N LYS A 660 -3.98 -7.76 32.09
CA LYS A 660 -4.23 -6.57 31.24
C LYS A 660 -4.53 -6.91 29.78
N CYS A 661 -3.98 -7.97 29.22
CA CYS A 661 -4.34 -8.47 27.89
C CYS A 661 -5.77 -9.04 27.85
N MET A 662 -6.20 -9.71 28.93
CA MET A 662 -7.57 -10.22 29.05
C MET A 662 -8.59 -9.12 29.37
N SER A 663 -8.20 -8.05 30.08
CA SER A 663 -9.07 -6.95 30.51
C SER A 663 -9.00 -5.70 29.61
N ASN A 664 -8.55 -5.83 28.36
CA ASN A 664 -8.39 -4.70 27.44
C ASN A 664 -9.71 -4.37 26.70
N ILE A 665 -10.66 -3.76 27.43
CA ILE A 665 -12.01 -3.46 26.94
C ILE A 665 -11.97 -2.66 25.63
N ILE A 666 -11.10 -1.65 25.53
CA ILE A 666 -10.99 -0.78 24.33
C ILE A 666 -10.54 -1.57 23.09
N PHE A 667 -9.68 -2.59 23.27
CA PHE A 667 -9.31 -3.49 22.18
C PHE A 667 -10.49 -4.39 21.78
N PHE A 668 -11.19 -4.99 22.75
CA PHE A 668 -12.28 -5.93 22.47
C PHE A 668 -13.54 -5.26 21.90
N GLU A 669 -13.98 -4.10 22.42
CA GLU A 669 -15.07 -3.30 21.81
C GLU A 669 -14.80 -3.01 20.33
N LYS A 670 -13.58 -2.52 20.02
CA LYS A 670 -13.16 -2.23 18.64
C LYS A 670 -13.04 -3.50 17.79
N LEU A 671 -12.69 -4.64 18.39
CA LEU A 671 -12.64 -5.93 17.69
C LEU A 671 -14.04 -6.44 17.35
N SER A 672 -15.02 -6.31 18.25
CA SER A 672 -16.43 -6.67 18.00
C SER A 672 -16.97 -6.02 16.74
N GLU A 673 -16.84 -4.68 16.66
CA GLU A 673 -17.34 -3.86 15.55
C GLU A 673 -16.71 -4.22 14.19
N LYS A 674 -15.53 -4.87 14.18
CA LYS A 674 -14.94 -5.42 12.94
C LYS A 674 -15.31 -6.88 12.72
N CYS A 675 -15.40 -7.71 13.77
CA CYS A 675 -15.85 -9.09 13.69
C CYS A 675 -17.27 -9.20 13.13
N GLU A 676 -18.19 -8.34 13.55
CA GLU A 676 -19.55 -8.22 12.99
C GLU A 676 -19.52 -7.99 11.47
N LYS A 677 -18.76 -7.00 11.00
CA LYS A 677 -18.61 -6.66 9.57
C LYS A 677 -17.95 -7.77 8.76
N ILE A 678 -16.96 -8.45 9.34
CA ILE A 678 -16.33 -9.63 8.72
C ILE A 678 -17.33 -10.78 8.61
N VAL A 679 -18.24 -10.98 9.58
CA VAL A 679 -19.30 -11.98 9.50
C VAL A 679 -20.34 -11.60 8.42
N GLU A 680 -20.71 -10.32 8.29
CA GLU A 680 -21.55 -9.83 7.19
C GLU A 680 -20.92 -10.10 5.81
N GLU A 681 -19.64 -9.74 5.62
CA GLU A 681 -18.89 -10.06 4.40
C GLU A 681 -18.90 -11.56 4.09
N ILE A 682 -18.57 -12.40 5.08
CA ILE A 682 -18.47 -13.86 4.93
C ILE A 682 -19.83 -14.49 4.62
N ASN A 683 -20.92 -13.94 5.16
CA ASN A 683 -22.27 -14.39 4.86
C ASN A 683 -22.62 -14.25 3.36
N ILE A 684 -22.16 -13.16 2.73
CA ILE A 684 -22.38 -12.86 1.31
C ILE A 684 -21.56 -13.79 0.38
N ILE A 685 -20.42 -14.31 0.83
CA ILE A 685 -19.57 -15.22 0.02
C ILE A 685 -20.32 -16.54 -0.26
N PRO A 686 -20.48 -16.99 -1.52
CA PRO A 686 -21.12 -18.26 -1.82
C PRO A 686 -20.37 -19.47 -1.25
N ASP A 687 -21.10 -20.43 -0.70
CA ASP A 687 -20.55 -21.52 0.11
C ASP A 687 -19.47 -22.34 -0.61
N LEU A 688 -19.56 -22.48 -1.94
CA LEU A 688 -18.57 -23.19 -2.77
C LEU A 688 -17.14 -22.63 -2.66
N TYR A 689 -16.94 -21.36 -2.29
CA TYR A 689 -15.60 -20.79 -2.09
C TYR A 689 -14.86 -21.40 -0.89
N PHE A 690 -15.61 -21.89 0.12
CA PHE A 690 -15.05 -22.53 1.32
C PHE A 690 -14.57 -23.97 1.06
N SER A 691 -14.82 -24.52 -0.14
CA SER A 691 -14.35 -25.84 -0.58
C SER A 691 -12.82 -26.01 -0.49
N ASN A 692 -12.05 -24.93 -0.61
CA ASN A 692 -10.59 -24.94 -0.52
C ASN A 692 -10.05 -24.98 0.92
N ILE A 693 -10.88 -24.71 1.93
CA ILE A 693 -10.50 -24.77 3.36
C ILE A 693 -10.57 -26.22 3.86
N ILE A 694 -11.56 -26.97 3.40
CA ILE A 694 -11.75 -28.40 3.70
C ILE A 694 -10.57 -29.22 3.16
N GLN A 695 -10.10 -30.20 3.92
CA GLN A 695 -9.08 -31.15 3.46
C GLN A 695 -9.62 -32.11 2.37
N SER A 696 -8.77 -32.57 1.45
CA SER A 696 -9.18 -33.52 0.39
C SER A 696 -9.29 -34.96 0.88
N CYS A 697 -8.55 -35.32 1.93
CA CYS A 697 -8.57 -36.63 2.58
C CYS A 697 -8.70 -36.50 4.10
N ILE A 698 -9.53 -37.33 4.72
CA ILE A 698 -9.63 -37.49 6.16
C ILE A 698 -8.77 -38.69 6.58
N ASN A 699 -7.99 -38.55 7.65
CA ASN A 699 -7.18 -39.63 8.23
C ASN A 699 -7.95 -40.28 9.38
N PHE A 700 -7.84 -41.61 9.53
CA PHE A 700 -8.48 -42.41 10.58
C PHE A 700 -7.46 -43.17 11.45
N GLY A 701 -6.18 -42.78 11.36
CA GLY A 701 -5.04 -43.44 11.99
C GLY A 701 -3.79 -43.30 11.13
N HIS A 702 -2.75 -44.09 11.42
CA HIS A 702 -1.48 -44.04 10.68
C HIS A 702 -1.55 -44.54 9.23
N HIS A 703 -2.52 -45.42 8.91
CA HIS A 703 -2.59 -46.10 7.61
C HIS A 703 -3.87 -45.80 6.81
N GLU A 704 -4.94 -45.35 7.47
CA GLU A 704 -6.27 -45.27 6.87
C GLU A 704 -6.66 -43.87 6.43
N ARG A 705 -7.10 -43.73 5.18
CA ARG A 705 -7.48 -42.44 4.56
C ARG A 705 -8.75 -42.54 3.73
N LEU A 706 -9.67 -41.60 3.96
CA LEU A 706 -10.91 -41.43 3.20
C LEU A 706 -10.82 -40.19 2.30
N ASN A 707 -10.72 -40.39 0.98
CA ASN A 707 -10.75 -39.29 0.02
C ASN A 707 -12.18 -38.74 -0.12
N ILE A 708 -12.35 -37.46 0.19
CA ILE A 708 -13.63 -36.73 0.15
C ILE A 708 -13.65 -35.64 -0.93
N ASN A 709 -12.70 -35.63 -1.88
CA ASN A 709 -12.54 -34.52 -2.83
C ASN A 709 -13.80 -34.22 -3.66
N HIS A 710 -14.53 -35.25 -4.06
CA HIS A 710 -15.82 -35.20 -4.76
C HIS A 710 -17.03 -34.83 -3.85
N LYS A 711 -16.81 -34.67 -2.54
CA LYS A 711 -17.82 -34.39 -1.52
C LYS A 711 -17.59 -33.09 -0.76
N LYS A 712 -16.46 -32.38 -0.95
CA LYS A 712 -16.12 -31.14 -0.21
C LYS A 712 -17.28 -30.13 -0.22
N ASN A 713 -17.97 -30.00 -1.36
CA ASN A 713 -19.13 -29.12 -1.53
C ASN A 713 -20.31 -29.43 -0.59
N LYS A 714 -20.41 -30.65 -0.02
CA LYS A 714 -21.41 -31.03 0.99
C LYS A 714 -21.09 -30.51 2.41
N PHE A 715 -19.90 -29.95 2.63
CA PHE A 715 -19.42 -29.42 3.92
C PHE A 715 -19.18 -27.91 3.90
N CYS A 716 -19.38 -27.29 2.73
CA CYS A 716 -19.12 -25.88 2.47
C CYS A 716 -19.94 -24.93 3.36
N SER A 717 -21.25 -25.21 3.48
CA SER A 717 -22.18 -24.48 4.35
C SER A 717 -21.79 -24.58 5.82
N GLU A 718 -21.30 -25.74 6.27
CA GLU A 718 -20.94 -25.95 7.67
C GLU A 718 -19.58 -25.35 8.02
N VAL A 719 -18.59 -25.38 7.12
CA VAL A 719 -17.33 -24.64 7.30
C VAL A 719 -17.57 -23.15 7.35
N LYS A 720 -18.43 -22.61 6.47
CA LYS A 720 -18.83 -21.20 6.51
C LYS A 720 -19.50 -20.84 7.85
N LEU A 721 -20.43 -21.67 8.33
CA LEU A 721 -21.08 -21.48 9.64
C LEU A 721 -20.08 -21.57 10.80
N LEU A 722 -19.13 -22.51 10.76
CA LEU A 722 -18.08 -22.70 11.76
C LEU A 722 -17.14 -21.48 11.84
N ILE A 723 -16.77 -20.92 10.68
CA ILE A 723 -16.02 -19.67 10.56
C ILE A 723 -16.82 -18.51 11.16
N MET A 724 -18.09 -18.34 10.77
CA MET A 724 -18.94 -17.25 11.26
C MET A 724 -19.16 -17.32 12.78
N LYS A 725 -19.50 -18.50 13.32
CA LYS A 725 -19.61 -18.75 14.78
C LYS A 725 -18.32 -18.38 15.51
N THR A 726 -17.16 -18.76 14.97
CA THR A 726 -15.86 -18.53 15.63
C THR A 726 -15.40 -17.08 15.55
N ILE A 727 -15.76 -16.34 14.49
CA ILE A 727 -15.50 -14.89 14.40
C ILE A 727 -16.46 -14.10 15.30
N PHE A 728 -17.73 -14.51 15.42
CA PHE A 728 -18.68 -13.88 16.32
C PHE A 728 -18.30 -14.05 17.80
N SER A 729 -17.85 -15.26 18.20
CA SER A 729 -17.37 -15.58 19.56
C SER A 729 -15.86 -15.31 19.78
N LEU A 730 -15.21 -14.56 18.88
CA LEU A 730 -13.74 -14.48 18.85
C LEU A 730 -13.13 -13.81 20.09
N GLN A 731 -13.84 -12.85 20.69
CA GLN A 731 -13.39 -12.12 21.87
C GLN A 731 -13.22 -13.07 23.07
N ASP A 732 -14.27 -13.81 23.41
CA ASP A 732 -14.24 -14.81 24.49
C ASP A 732 -13.24 -15.92 24.20
N LYS A 733 -13.16 -16.39 22.96
CA LYS A 733 -12.18 -17.40 22.55
C LYS A 733 -10.72 -16.90 22.67
N ILE A 734 -10.45 -15.62 22.39
CA ILE A 734 -9.13 -14.99 22.62
C ILE A 734 -8.84 -14.91 24.13
N VAL A 735 -9.77 -14.40 24.94
CA VAL A 735 -9.60 -14.26 26.41
C VAL A 735 -9.35 -15.63 27.06
N ASN A 736 -10.14 -16.64 26.70
CA ASN A 736 -9.99 -18.00 27.19
C ASN A 736 -8.66 -18.64 26.76
N GLU A 737 -8.21 -18.42 25.52
CA GLU A 737 -6.94 -18.99 25.05
C GLU A 737 -5.73 -18.28 25.68
N ILE A 738 -5.75 -16.94 25.84
CA ILE A 738 -4.74 -16.21 26.63
C ILE A 738 -4.72 -16.71 28.09
N ASN A 739 -5.88 -17.04 28.67
CA ASN A 739 -5.94 -17.58 30.03
C ASN A 739 -5.21 -18.94 30.16
N LYS A 740 -5.13 -19.74 29.10
CA LYS A 740 -4.35 -21.00 29.08
C LYS A 740 -2.83 -20.78 28.95
N PHE A 741 -2.36 -19.57 28.68
CA PHE A 741 -0.92 -19.34 28.46
C PHE A 741 -0.14 -19.41 29.78
N ASN A 742 0.91 -20.24 29.78
CA ASN A 742 1.94 -20.25 30.83
C ASN A 742 2.92 -19.08 30.65
N GLN A 743 3.84 -18.88 31.61
CA GLN A 743 4.75 -17.73 31.58
C GLN A 743 5.65 -17.71 30.33
N ASP A 744 6.16 -18.85 29.88
CA ASP A 744 6.99 -18.93 28.67
C ASP A 744 6.21 -18.57 27.39
N LYS A 745 4.97 -19.06 27.24
CA LYS A 745 4.08 -18.75 26.12
C LYS A 745 3.71 -17.26 26.14
N MET A 746 3.43 -16.69 27.30
CA MET A 746 3.25 -15.23 27.47
C MET A 746 4.49 -14.44 27.05
N VAL A 747 5.69 -14.82 27.52
CA VAL A 747 6.96 -14.11 27.21
C VAL A 747 7.26 -14.16 25.71
N ARG A 748 7.22 -15.34 25.07
CA ARG A 748 7.50 -15.48 23.61
C ARG A 748 6.49 -14.75 22.72
N ASN A 749 5.27 -14.53 23.21
CA ASN A 749 4.21 -13.85 22.46
C ASN A 749 4.23 -12.33 22.65
N LEU A 750 4.68 -11.83 23.81
CA LEU A 750 4.80 -10.40 24.09
C LEU A 750 6.17 -9.81 23.74
N PHE A 751 7.23 -10.63 23.76
CA PHE A 751 8.61 -10.21 23.56
C PHE A 751 9.35 -11.14 22.58
N SER A 752 10.27 -10.56 21.80
CA SER A 752 11.15 -11.29 20.88
C SER A 752 12.58 -11.24 21.37
N SER A 753 13.27 -12.40 21.35
CA SER A 753 14.70 -12.48 21.64
C SER A 753 15.51 -11.90 20.49
N ILE A 754 16.11 -10.73 20.69
CA ILE A 754 16.89 -9.98 19.70
C ILE A 754 18.21 -9.55 20.35
N HIS A 755 19.34 -9.94 19.74
CA HIS A 755 20.71 -9.74 20.28
C HIS A 755 20.90 -10.23 21.74
N GLY A 756 20.14 -11.25 22.15
CA GLY A 756 20.17 -11.85 23.50
C GLY A 756 19.34 -11.13 24.56
N ILE A 757 18.46 -10.18 24.19
CA ILE A 757 17.51 -9.53 25.08
C ILE A 757 16.09 -9.75 24.56
N PHE A 758 15.11 -9.98 25.45
CA PHE A 758 13.70 -10.03 25.07
C PHE A 758 13.14 -8.60 24.99
N ILE A 759 12.89 -8.13 23.77
CA ILE A 759 12.38 -6.78 23.45
C ILE A 759 10.88 -6.88 23.19
N SER A 760 10.07 -5.94 23.68
CA SER A 760 8.61 -6.01 23.47
C SER A 760 8.25 -5.91 21.99
N LYS A 761 7.31 -6.74 21.52
CA LYS A 761 6.83 -6.67 20.13
C LYS A 761 6.12 -5.35 19.83
N SER A 762 5.57 -4.69 20.86
CA SER A 762 5.03 -3.33 20.77
C SER A 762 6.09 -2.30 20.38
N LEU A 763 7.31 -2.37 20.92
CA LEU A 763 8.41 -1.53 20.44
C LEU A 763 8.73 -1.85 18.98
N ILE A 764 8.82 -3.13 18.60
CA ILE A 764 9.17 -3.51 17.22
C ILE A 764 8.11 -3.00 16.21
N ARG A 765 6.82 -3.10 16.54
CA ARG A 765 5.72 -2.47 15.77
C ARG A 765 5.92 -0.96 15.64
N ASN A 766 6.20 -0.26 16.74
CA ASN A 766 6.44 1.19 16.73
C ASN A 766 7.69 1.58 15.93
N LEU A 767 8.74 0.76 15.93
CA LEU A 767 9.92 0.97 15.08
C LEU A 767 9.59 0.77 13.59
N ASN A 768 8.79 -0.23 13.24
CA ASN A 768 8.35 -0.43 11.86
C ASN A 768 7.53 0.77 11.34
N LEU A 769 6.62 1.32 12.16
CA LEU A 769 5.92 2.57 11.83
C LEU A 769 6.90 3.74 11.67
N PHE A 770 7.80 3.94 12.64
CA PHE A 770 8.80 5.01 12.60
C PHE A 770 9.69 4.95 11.35
N PHE A 771 10.20 3.78 10.97
CA PHE A 771 11.07 3.63 9.81
C PHE A 771 10.32 3.64 8.46
N ASN A 772 9.05 3.21 8.43
CA ASN A 772 8.20 3.37 7.24
C ASN A 772 7.96 4.85 6.91
N SER A 773 7.82 5.72 7.92
CA SER A 773 7.73 7.18 7.74
C SER A 773 9.09 7.86 7.51
N ASN A 774 10.21 7.17 7.75
CA ASN A 774 11.57 7.70 7.61
C ASN A 774 12.39 6.88 6.60
N LYS A 775 11.87 6.68 5.39
CA LYS A 775 12.61 5.99 4.32
C LYS A 775 13.87 6.79 3.96
N LEU A 776 15.03 6.13 3.97
CA LEU A 776 16.28 6.77 3.56
C LEU A 776 16.24 7.12 2.06
N PRO A 777 16.77 8.29 1.64
CA PRO A 777 17.05 8.55 0.24
C PRO A 777 17.95 7.45 -0.35
N THR A 778 17.70 7.05 -1.59
CA THR A 778 18.41 5.97 -2.31
C THR A 778 19.91 6.20 -2.56
N ASN A 779 20.43 7.35 -2.12
CA ASN A 779 21.84 7.71 -2.15
C ASN A 779 22.69 6.86 -1.18
N SER A 780 24.02 6.96 -1.29
CA SER A 780 24.90 6.08 -0.53
C SER A 780 24.79 6.28 0.99
N PHE A 781 25.07 5.21 1.75
CA PHE A 781 25.13 5.25 3.22
C PHE A 781 26.00 6.40 3.77
N LYS A 782 27.05 6.79 3.02
CA LYS A 782 28.01 7.83 3.40
C LYS A 782 27.37 9.22 3.45
N ASP A 783 26.40 9.47 2.57
CA ASP A 783 25.72 10.76 2.41
C ASP A 783 24.59 10.88 3.44
N ASN A 784 23.90 9.77 3.71
CA ASN A 784 22.83 9.65 4.69
C ASN A 784 23.30 9.56 6.17
N ILE A 785 24.61 9.62 6.46
CA ILE A 785 25.14 9.37 7.82
C ILE A 785 24.63 10.35 8.89
N ASN A 786 24.32 11.60 8.52
CA ASN A 786 23.76 12.59 9.45
C ASN A 786 22.33 12.21 9.83
N LEU A 787 21.47 11.95 8.84
CA LEU A 787 20.11 11.47 9.03
C LEU A 787 20.08 10.20 9.90
N LEU A 788 20.99 9.26 9.67
CA LEU A 788 21.14 8.06 10.51
C LEU A 788 21.53 8.35 11.96
N ASN A 789 22.30 9.41 12.25
CA ASN A 789 22.62 9.82 13.62
C ASN A 789 21.43 10.50 14.32
N ASP A 790 20.58 11.22 13.59
CA ASP A 790 19.36 11.85 14.13
C ASP A 790 18.23 10.83 14.35
N LEU A 791 18.09 9.86 13.43
CA LEU A 791 17.24 8.66 13.61
C LEU A 791 17.74 7.82 14.79
N LEU A 792 19.05 7.64 14.96
CA LEU A 792 19.62 6.97 16.13
C LEU A 792 19.29 7.69 17.44
N ALA A 793 19.35 9.03 17.48
CA ALA A 793 18.99 9.78 18.68
C ALA A 793 17.51 9.58 19.07
N SER A 794 16.62 9.58 18.07
CA SER A 794 15.19 9.29 18.24
C SER A 794 14.95 7.85 18.73
N LEU A 795 15.64 6.88 18.13
CA LEU A 795 15.59 5.46 18.48
C LEU A 795 16.12 5.18 19.89
N ILE A 796 17.14 5.92 20.36
CA ILE A 796 17.65 5.80 21.72
C ILE A 796 16.61 6.22 22.74
N ASN A 797 15.81 7.26 22.47
CA ASN A 797 14.72 7.65 23.35
C ASN A 797 13.63 6.57 23.40
N MET A 798 13.18 6.04 22.26
CA MET A 798 12.20 4.94 22.20
C MET A 798 12.67 3.67 22.93
N VAL A 799 13.92 3.24 22.71
CA VAL A 799 14.49 2.06 23.39
C VAL A 799 14.65 2.31 24.89
N LYS A 800 15.07 3.51 25.31
CA LYS A 800 15.23 3.88 26.73
C LYS A 800 13.89 3.89 27.49
N THR A 801 12.79 4.25 26.85
CA THR A 801 11.44 4.30 27.47
C THR A 801 10.62 3.02 27.26
N SER A 802 11.16 2.01 26.60
CA SER A 802 10.50 0.71 26.42
C SER A 802 11.04 -0.30 27.44
N PRO A 803 10.18 -1.06 28.14
CA PRO A 803 10.65 -2.11 29.04
C PRO A 803 11.23 -3.28 28.24
N ILE A 804 12.34 -3.83 28.72
CA ILE A 804 12.92 -5.08 28.24
C ILE A 804 12.75 -6.18 29.30
N PHE A 805 12.64 -7.42 28.85
CA PHE A 805 12.53 -8.60 29.70
C PHE A 805 13.87 -9.34 29.76
N HIS A 806 14.31 -9.68 30.97
CA HIS A 806 15.55 -10.41 31.23
C HIS A 806 15.50 -11.03 32.63
N GLU A 807 16.00 -12.25 32.80
CA GLU A 807 16.05 -12.96 34.11
C GLU A 807 14.70 -12.92 34.88
N GLY A 808 13.58 -13.11 34.17
CA GLY A 808 12.23 -13.11 34.73
C GLY A 808 11.63 -11.73 35.07
N LYS A 809 12.34 -10.62 34.79
CA LYS A 809 11.99 -9.27 35.27
C LYS A 809 11.89 -8.25 34.14
N LEU A 810 11.06 -7.23 34.35
CA LEU A 810 10.91 -6.07 33.47
C LEU A 810 11.56 -4.81 34.04
N PHE A 811 12.35 -4.14 33.21
CA PHE A 811 13.02 -2.88 33.54
C PHE A 811 13.36 -2.08 32.27
N PHE A 812 13.65 -0.79 32.42
CA PHE A 812 14.15 0.04 31.33
C PHE A 812 15.66 -0.18 31.13
N PRO A 813 16.16 -0.26 29.88
CA PRO A 813 17.59 -0.37 29.62
C PRO A 813 18.34 0.89 30.08
N ASN A 814 19.50 0.71 30.72
CA ASN A 814 20.37 1.83 31.08
C ASN A 814 20.94 2.50 29.81
N LYS A 815 21.39 3.76 29.92
CA LYS A 815 21.84 4.60 28.77
C LYS A 815 22.81 3.90 27.81
N HIS A 816 23.78 3.15 28.33
CA HIS A 816 24.75 2.39 27.53
C HIS A 816 24.08 1.23 26.79
N THR A 817 23.20 0.49 27.46
CA THR A 817 22.41 -0.59 26.85
C THR A 817 21.45 -0.05 25.80
N SER A 818 20.77 1.08 26.05
CA SER A 818 19.94 1.76 25.05
C SER A 818 20.76 2.14 23.82
N GLU A 819 21.90 2.82 23.98
CA GLU A 819 22.74 3.22 22.84
C GLU A 819 23.26 2.03 22.02
N LYS A 820 23.76 0.96 22.69
CA LYS A 820 24.23 -0.24 21.97
C LYS A 820 23.08 -0.95 21.26
N LEU A 821 21.92 -1.11 21.91
CA LEU A 821 20.76 -1.78 21.33
C LEU A 821 20.16 -0.98 20.17
N SER A 822 20.01 0.33 20.30
CA SER A 822 19.53 1.19 19.20
C SER A 822 20.45 1.13 17.98
N LYS A 823 21.78 1.08 18.15
CA LYS A 823 22.70 0.89 17.01
C LYS A 823 22.50 -0.44 16.29
N TYR A 824 22.11 -1.48 17.02
CA TYR A 824 21.80 -2.80 16.44
C TYR A 824 20.42 -2.80 15.76
N LEU A 825 19.37 -2.29 16.40
CA LEU A 825 18.02 -2.23 15.81
C LEU A 825 17.97 -1.32 14.57
N LEU A 826 18.73 -0.20 14.54
CA LEU A 826 18.88 0.64 13.35
C LEU A 826 19.59 -0.10 12.21
N ALA A 827 20.54 -0.98 12.55
CA ALA A 827 21.25 -1.80 11.59
C ALA A 827 20.41 -2.95 11.06
N ASP A 828 19.51 -3.49 11.88
CA ASP A 828 18.52 -4.48 11.44
C ASP A 828 17.49 -3.88 10.47
N MET A 829 16.98 -2.68 10.76
CA MET A 829 15.95 -2.03 9.93
C MET A 829 16.46 -1.52 8.56
N TYR A 830 17.75 -1.17 8.44
CA TYR A 830 18.36 -0.71 7.18
C TYR A 830 19.50 -1.59 6.68
N ALA A 831 19.59 -2.85 7.16
CA ALA A 831 20.65 -3.81 6.84
C ALA A 831 22.10 -3.25 6.94
N ILE A 832 22.38 -2.35 7.91
CA ILE A 832 23.64 -1.59 7.99
C ILE A 832 24.80 -2.53 8.37
N PRO A 833 25.81 -2.70 7.50
CA PRO A 833 26.93 -3.60 7.77
C PRO A 833 27.72 -3.21 9.02
N ALA A 834 28.10 -4.19 9.84
CA ALA A 834 28.76 -4.00 11.15
C ALA A 834 29.99 -3.05 11.13
N LYS A 835 30.73 -3.01 10.01
CA LYS A 835 31.86 -2.09 9.78
C LYS A 835 31.50 -0.59 9.91
N PHE A 836 30.21 -0.24 9.82
CA PHE A 836 29.72 1.13 9.98
C PHE A 836 29.19 1.45 11.39
N HIS A 837 28.94 0.45 12.25
CA HIS A 837 28.38 0.68 13.60
C HIS A 837 29.29 1.57 14.48
N LYS A 838 30.62 1.48 14.29
CA LYS A 838 31.61 2.36 14.94
C LYS A 838 31.59 3.82 14.44
N LYS A 839 30.94 4.10 13.29
CA LYS A 839 30.82 5.44 12.71
C LYS A 839 29.55 6.17 13.16
N LEU A 840 28.51 5.43 13.56
CA LEU A 840 27.28 5.98 14.13
C LEU A 840 27.55 6.58 15.53
N LYS A 841 27.36 7.89 15.64
CA LYS A 841 27.68 8.69 16.83
C LYS A 841 26.48 9.56 17.19
N VAL A 842 25.98 9.40 18.41
CA VAL A 842 24.88 10.22 18.93
C VAL A 842 25.36 11.67 19.06
N SER A 843 24.71 12.60 18.37
CA SER A 843 24.97 14.03 18.51
C SER A 843 24.69 14.46 19.96
N ARG A 844 25.70 14.98 20.67
CA ARG A 844 25.51 15.52 22.03
C ARG A 844 24.51 16.68 22.07
N LYS A 845 24.30 17.40 20.96
CA LYS A 845 23.32 18.50 20.87
C LYS A 845 21.86 18.02 20.97
N ASN A 846 21.58 16.76 20.65
CA ASN A 846 20.21 16.26 20.50
C ASN A 846 19.65 15.59 21.78
N ILE A 847 20.41 15.59 22.88
CA ILE A 847 20.11 14.78 24.09
C ILE A 847 19.44 15.61 25.20
N SER A 848 19.53 16.95 25.16
CA SER A 848 19.20 17.83 26.29
C SER A 848 17.71 18.04 26.58
N ASN A 849 16.81 17.85 25.62
CA ASN A 849 15.36 18.02 25.81
C ASN A 849 14.56 16.75 25.44
N PRO A 850 14.39 15.79 26.36
CA PRO A 850 13.67 14.54 26.12
C PRO A 850 12.13 14.63 26.37
N ARG A 851 11.57 15.82 26.62
CA ARG A 851 10.25 15.96 27.27
C ARG A 851 9.02 16.03 26.35
N THR A 852 9.21 16.06 25.02
CA THR A 852 8.16 16.34 24.02
C THR A 852 8.14 15.34 22.83
N LEU A 853 8.67 14.13 23.02
CA LEU A 853 9.01 13.22 21.90
C LEU A 853 8.21 11.92 21.80
N ILE A 854 7.22 11.67 22.68
CA ILE A 854 6.57 10.35 22.83
C ILE A 854 5.04 10.44 23.06
N SER A 855 4.35 11.23 22.25
CA SER A 855 2.91 11.12 22.00
C SER A 855 2.69 10.97 20.49
N SER A 856 1.80 10.05 20.09
CA SER A 856 1.25 9.80 18.74
C SER A 856 2.12 10.17 17.52
N VAL A 857 2.60 9.16 16.78
CA VAL A 857 3.17 9.36 15.44
C VAL A 857 2.03 9.63 14.45
N ASP A 858 1.94 10.87 13.95
CA ASP A 858 0.98 11.27 12.91
C ASP A 858 1.13 10.40 11.64
N LEU A 859 -0.01 10.02 11.05
CA LEU A 859 -0.13 9.41 9.72
C LEU A 859 -0.66 10.45 8.72
N ASP A 860 -0.08 10.49 7.52
CA ASP A 860 -0.40 11.52 6.53
C ASP A 860 -1.82 11.38 5.94
N GLY A 861 -2.46 12.50 5.62
CA GLY A 861 -3.91 12.66 5.47
C GLY A 861 -4.54 12.09 4.19
N THR A 862 -3.79 11.34 3.37
CA THR A 862 -4.19 10.94 2.01
C THR A 862 -5.13 9.74 1.94
N HIS A 863 -5.23 8.92 3.00
CA HIS A 863 -6.01 7.67 2.99
C HIS A 863 -7.47 7.77 3.46
N ILE A 864 -7.96 8.94 3.87
CA ILE A 864 -9.27 9.09 4.55
C ILE A 864 -10.49 8.80 3.65
N ASN A 865 -10.37 8.92 2.32
CA ASN A 865 -11.50 8.86 1.38
C ASN A 865 -12.32 7.55 1.38
N ASN A 866 -11.81 6.45 1.95
CA ASN A 866 -12.52 5.18 2.04
C ASN A 866 -13.24 4.92 3.40
N MET A 867 -13.21 5.86 4.36
CA MET A 867 -13.75 5.61 5.72
C MET A 867 -15.16 6.20 5.99
N ILE A 868 -15.78 6.84 4.99
CA ILE A 868 -16.99 7.68 5.13
C ILE A 868 -18.18 6.97 5.79
N TYR A 869 -18.41 5.67 5.51
CA TYR A 869 -19.58 4.93 5.98
C TYR A 869 -19.67 4.66 7.51
N THR A 870 -18.67 5.08 8.31
CA THR A 870 -18.63 4.79 9.77
C THR A 870 -19.14 5.95 10.65
N SER A 871 -19.31 7.16 10.09
CA SER A 871 -19.63 8.38 10.84
C SER A 871 -20.95 8.32 11.64
N LYS A 872 -21.94 7.60 11.11
CA LYS A 872 -23.35 7.66 11.57
C LYS A 872 -23.60 7.05 12.95
N ILE A 873 -22.70 6.21 13.46
CA ILE A 873 -22.84 5.47 14.74
C ILE A 873 -21.93 6.03 15.85
N ILE A 874 -20.82 6.69 15.50
CA ILE A 874 -19.92 7.38 16.46
C ILE A 874 -20.65 8.53 17.21
N ARG A 875 -21.77 8.99 16.63
CA ARG A 875 -22.67 10.11 16.99
C ARG A 875 -23.07 10.28 18.46
N SER A 876 -22.89 9.30 19.35
CA SER A 876 -23.40 9.35 20.73
C SER A 876 -22.36 9.22 21.86
N LYS A 877 -21.12 8.78 21.60
CA LYS A 877 -20.09 8.58 22.66
C LYS A 877 -18.96 9.62 22.68
N LEU A 878 -18.77 10.40 21.61
CA LEU A 878 -17.60 11.30 21.48
C LEU A 878 -17.65 12.58 22.35
N LEU A 879 -18.79 12.91 22.95
CA LEU A 879 -19.02 14.14 23.74
C LEU A 879 -18.46 14.10 25.19
N SER A 880 -17.65 13.10 25.55
CA SER A 880 -17.25 12.87 26.95
C SER A 880 -15.74 12.69 27.19
N THR A 881 -14.90 12.96 26.18
CA THR A 881 -13.44 12.92 26.31
C THR A 881 -12.83 14.20 25.77
N GLU A 882 -12.50 15.15 26.66
CA GLU A 882 -11.78 16.38 26.32
C GLU A 882 -10.29 16.06 26.05
N GLU A 883 -10.00 15.47 24.90
CA GLU A 883 -8.63 15.41 24.40
C GLU A 883 -8.21 16.84 23.98
N SER A 884 -7.55 17.54 24.92
CA SER A 884 -6.86 18.81 24.67
C SER A 884 -6.05 18.72 23.37
N ILE A 885 -6.10 19.74 22.51
CA ILE A 885 -5.46 19.70 21.18
C ILE A 885 -3.97 19.41 21.34
N SER A 886 -3.59 18.16 21.16
CA SER A 886 -2.21 17.73 21.11
C SER A 886 -1.62 18.31 19.84
N TYR A 887 -0.91 19.43 19.98
CA TYR A 887 -0.23 20.12 18.90
C TYR A 887 0.47 19.11 17.97
N HIS A 888 -0.07 18.93 16.76
CA HIS A 888 0.49 18.02 15.76
C HIS A 888 1.96 18.36 15.53
N LYS A 889 2.75 17.38 15.10
CA LYS A 889 4.19 17.57 14.98
C LYS A 889 4.56 18.37 13.72
N ILE A 890 4.34 19.68 13.79
CA ILE A 890 4.63 20.64 12.73
C ILE A 890 6.10 20.51 12.29
N ASN A 891 6.32 20.48 10.98
CA ASN A 891 7.67 20.45 10.42
C ASN A 891 8.46 21.69 10.85
N SER A 892 9.68 21.50 11.36
CA SER A 892 10.59 22.56 11.86
C SER A 892 11.23 23.40 10.74
N LYS A 893 10.52 23.55 9.62
CA LYS A 893 10.84 24.38 8.46
C LYS A 893 9.51 24.82 7.87
N TRP A 894 9.24 26.12 7.92
CA TRP A 894 8.06 26.65 7.27
C TRP A 894 8.22 26.57 5.74
N ASN A 895 7.10 26.43 5.03
CA ASN A 895 7.06 26.49 3.57
C ASN A 895 5.99 27.50 3.13
N PRO A 896 6.38 28.66 2.56
CA PRO A 896 5.43 29.68 2.12
C PRO A 896 4.39 29.23 1.08
N THR A 897 4.57 28.07 0.43
CA THR A 897 3.58 27.54 -0.52
C THR A 897 2.39 26.81 0.15
N PHE A 898 2.39 26.62 1.47
CA PHE A 898 1.32 25.90 2.19
C PHE A 898 0.31 26.80 2.90
N ILE A 899 0.36 28.12 2.70
CA ILE A 899 -0.70 29.05 3.17
C ILE A 899 -1.92 28.89 2.25
N ALA A 900 -2.76 27.89 2.54
CA ALA A 900 -3.97 27.58 1.78
C ALA A 900 -5.21 28.01 2.57
N SER A 901 -5.90 29.07 2.15
CA SER A 901 -7.17 29.48 2.75
C SER A 901 -8.27 28.47 2.43
N LEU A 902 -8.47 27.51 3.32
CA LEU A 902 -9.45 26.43 3.18
C LEU A 902 -10.84 26.91 3.61
N ASN A 903 -11.61 27.51 2.69
CA ASN A 903 -13.00 27.94 2.94
C ASN A 903 -13.81 26.82 3.64
N ILE A 904 -14.19 27.04 4.90
CA ILE A 904 -14.84 26.03 5.74
C ILE A 904 -16.25 25.66 5.24
N TYR A 905 -16.98 26.61 4.65
CA TYR A 905 -18.27 26.30 4.01
C TYR A 905 -18.07 25.41 2.77
N LYS A 906 -17.00 25.60 2.00
CA LYS A 906 -16.62 24.75 0.86
C LYS A 906 -16.25 23.34 1.30
N LEU A 907 -15.51 23.21 2.40
CA LEU A 907 -15.20 21.93 3.02
C LEU A 907 -16.49 21.22 3.48
N ALA A 908 -17.36 21.90 4.23
CA ALA A 908 -18.63 21.36 4.70
C ALA A 908 -19.55 20.94 3.54
N ILE A 909 -19.60 21.73 2.46
CA ILE A 909 -20.36 21.39 1.24
C ILE A 909 -19.84 20.10 0.57
N SER A 910 -18.53 19.90 0.51
CA SER A 910 -17.97 18.64 -0.03
C SER A 910 -18.34 17.40 0.82
N MET A 911 -18.63 17.62 2.11
CA MET A 911 -19.03 16.59 3.08
C MET A 911 -20.55 16.36 3.15
N ILE A 912 -21.37 17.01 2.32
CA ILE A 912 -22.81 16.71 2.22
C ILE A 912 -23.01 15.31 1.62
N ASP A 913 -23.63 14.42 2.38
CA ASP A 913 -24.12 13.13 1.88
C ASP A 913 -25.54 13.25 1.32
N ILE A 914 -25.84 12.46 0.29
CA ILE A 914 -27.17 12.42 -0.35
C ILE A 914 -28.01 11.33 0.33
N ASP A 915 -29.29 11.62 0.62
CA ASP A 915 -30.23 10.54 0.97
C ASP A 915 -30.51 9.64 -0.25
N GLU A 916 -29.83 8.49 -0.29
CA GLU A 916 -30.01 7.46 -1.31
C GLU A 916 -31.42 6.83 -1.31
N GLY A 917 -32.01 6.67 -0.12
CA GLY A 917 -33.05 5.67 0.15
C GLY A 917 -34.35 5.91 -0.60
N GLU A 918 -34.82 7.16 -0.60
CA GLU A 918 -36.08 7.54 -1.25
C GLU A 918 -36.04 7.32 -2.78
N PHE A 919 -34.91 7.64 -3.41
CA PHE A 919 -34.73 7.40 -4.85
C PHE A 919 -34.57 5.92 -5.17
N LYS A 920 -33.83 5.17 -4.35
CA LYS A 920 -33.65 3.72 -4.52
C LYS A 920 -35.00 2.98 -4.53
N ASN A 921 -35.92 3.41 -3.66
CA ASN A 921 -37.29 2.90 -3.61
C ASN A 921 -38.11 3.30 -4.85
N SER A 922 -38.15 4.59 -5.26
CA SER A 922 -38.87 5.00 -6.48
C SER A 922 -38.30 4.34 -7.76
N PHE A 923 -36.99 4.14 -7.79
CA PHE A 923 -36.30 3.41 -8.86
C PHE A 923 -36.78 1.96 -8.95
N ILE A 924 -36.85 1.27 -7.82
CA ILE A 924 -37.43 -0.08 -7.71
C ILE A 924 -38.88 -0.07 -8.21
N ASP A 925 -39.71 0.83 -7.69
CA ASP A 925 -41.15 0.85 -7.96
C ASP A 925 -41.50 1.09 -9.43
N LYS A 926 -40.78 1.99 -10.13
CA LYS A 926 -41.05 2.28 -11.54
C LYS A 926 -40.49 1.22 -12.49
N ASN A 927 -39.48 0.45 -12.07
CA ASN A 927 -38.88 -0.61 -12.88
C ASN A 927 -39.48 -2.01 -12.63
N LYS A 928 -40.29 -2.22 -11.56
CA LYS A 928 -40.87 -3.54 -11.21
C LYS A 928 -41.67 -4.23 -12.32
N HIS A 929 -42.18 -3.47 -13.29
CA HIS A 929 -42.92 -3.98 -14.44
C HIS A 929 -42.04 -4.51 -15.58
N ILE A 930 -40.74 -4.19 -15.61
CA ILE A 930 -39.79 -4.72 -16.60
C ILE A 930 -39.60 -6.21 -16.34
N SER A 931 -39.75 -7.07 -17.34
CA SER A 931 -39.76 -8.53 -17.16
C SER A 931 -38.50 -9.10 -16.49
N SER A 932 -37.32 -8.57 -16.82
CA SER A 932 -36.04 -8.95 -16.17
C SER A 932 -35.98 -8.59 -14.68
N VAL A 933 -36.71 -7.55 -14.26
CA VAL A 933 -36.79 -7.04 -12.90
C VAL A 933 -37.90 -7.75 -12.12
N LYS A 934 -39.08 -7.94 -12.75
CA LYS A 934 -40.19 -8.76 -12.22
C LYS A 934 -39.75 -10.18 -11.88
N ASN A 935 -38.95 -10.81 -12.76
CA ASN A 935 -38.39 -12.14 -12.55
C ASN A 935 -37.31 -12.19 -11.45
N HIS A 936 -36.88 -11.05 -10.91
CA HIS A 936 -36.09 -10.97 -9.68
C HIS A 936 -36.97 -10.71 -8.45
N PHE A 937 -37.93 -9.79 -8.49
CA PHE A 937 -38.87 -9.56 -7.36
C PHE A 937 -39.72 -10.79 -7.00
N ASN A 938 -40.01 -11.66 -7.97
CA ASN A 938 -40.69 -12.93 -7.72
C ASN A 938 -39.82 -13.96 -6.95
N LYS A 939 -38.51 -13.74 -6.81
CA LYS A 939 -37.63 -14.50 -5.91
C LYS A 939 -37.50 -13.70 -4.60
N LYS A 940 -37.75 -14.32 -3.45
CA LYS A 940 -37.87 -13.65 -2.12
C LYS A 940 -36.57 -13.01 -1.54
N GLY A 941 -35.64 -12.55 -2.36
CA GLY A 941 -34.41 -11.90 -1.93
C GLY A 941 -34.53 -10.37 -1.90
N LYS A 942 -33.81 -9.72 -0.98
CA LYS A 942 -33.64 -8.27 -0.97
C LYS A 942 -32.76 -7.88 -2.17
N ILE A 943 -33.31 -7.14 -3.13
CA ILE A 943 -32.56 -6.70 -4.32
C ILE A 943 -31.76 -5.45 -3.95
N ASP A 944 -30.44 -5.53 -4.05
CA ASP A 944 -29.60 -4.33 -4.02
C ASP A 944 -29.47 -3.74 -5.43
N VAL A 945 -29.59 -2.42 -5.51
CA VAL A 945 -29.58 -1.65 -6.75
C VAL A 945 -28.43 -0.66 -6.69
N ASP A 946 -27.46 -0.83 -7.58
CA ASP A 946 -26.26 0.01 -7.60
C ASP A 946 -26.51 1.31 -8.37
N LEU A 947 -26.91 2.33 -7.61
CA LEU A 947 -27.16 3.70 -8.09
C LEU A 947 -25.99 4.65 -7.79
N SER A 948 -24.82 4.13 -7.41
CA SER A 948 -23.64 4.90 -6.98
C SER A 948 -23.23 5.99 -7.99
N GLU A 949 -23.19 5.65 -9.28
CA GLU A 949 -22.89 6.57 -10.37
C GLU A 949 -23.95 7.68 -10.51
N THR A 950 -25.22 7.40 -10.25
CA THR A 950 -26.28 8.41 -10.23
C THR A 950 -26.13 9.34 -9.02
N TYR A 951 -25.86 8.82 -7.82
CA TYR A 951 -25.62 9.65 -6.63
C TYR A 951 -24.35 10.48 -6.78
N ASN A 952 -23.28 9.94 -7.36
CA ASN A 952 -22.05 10.69 -7.65
C ASN A 952 -22.32 11.88 -8.59
N ARG A 953 -23.07 11.67 -9.69
CA ARG A 953 -23.50 12.75 -10.59
C ARG A 953 -24.34 13.81 -9.90
N VAL A 954 -25.27 13.40 -9.03
CA VAL A 954 -26.08 14.31 -8.21
C VAL A 954 -25.20 15.08 -7.22
N LYS A 955 -24.18 14.45 -6.62
CA LYS A 955 -23.25 15.11 -5.69
C LYS A 955 -22.38 16.14 -6.40
N ILE A 956 -21.83 15.80 -7.57
CA ILE A 956 -21.08 16.73 -8.42
C ILE A 956 -21.98 17.92 -8.77
N TYR A 957 -23.18 17.69 -9.30
CA TYR A 957 -24.12 18.76 -9.66
C TYR A 957 -24.49 19.68 -8.49
N ILE A 958 -24.74 19.15 -7.29
CA ILE A 958 -24.96 19.95 -6.07
C ILE A 958 -23.70 20.74 -5.70
N THR A 959 -22.52 20.11 -5.78
CA THR A 959 -21.23 20.72 -5.43
C THR A 959 -20.87 21.85 -6.38
N ASP A 960 -21.11 21.70 -7.68
CA ASP A 960 -20.87 22.72 -8.70
C ASP A 960 -21.79 23.94 -8.51
N LEU A 961 -23.10 23.70 -8.28
CA LEU A 961 -24.06 24.76 -7.96
C LEU A 961 -23.64 25.54 -6.70
N PHE A 962 -23.23 24.85 -5.64
CA PHE A 962 -22.80 25.50 -4.41
C PHE A 962 -21.41 26.15 -4.53
N CYS A 963 -20.48 25.61 -5.31
CA CYS A 963 -19.19 26.26 -5.57
C CYS A 963 -19.36 27.61 -6.26
N ASN A 964 -20.29 27.73 -7.21
CA ASN A 964 -20.58 29.00 -7.87
C ASN A 964 -21.11 30.05 -6.88
N PHE A 965 -22.06 29.68 -6.01
CA PHE A 965 -22.55 30.54 -4.91
C PHE A 965 -21.43 30.92 -3.93
N LEU A 966 -20.57 29.97 -3.54
CA LEU A 966 -19.47 30.24 -2.63
C LEU A 966 -18.47 31.23 -3.22
N ASN A 967 -18.14 31.12 -4.52
CA ASN A 967 -17.26 32.07 -5.18
C ASN A 967 -17.87 33.49 -5.27
N GLU A 968 -19.19 33.61 -5.39
CA GLU A 968 -19.93 34.88 -5.35
C GLU A 968 -19.91 35.51 -3.93
N VAL A 969 -20.07 34.68 -2.89
CA VAL A 969 -20.31 35.15 -1.51
C VAL A 969 -19.05 35.13 -0.62
N GLU A 970 -17.98 34.42 -0.98
CA GLU A 970 -16.72 34.40 -0.21
C GLU A 970 -16.15 35.81 -0.06
N GLU A 971 -15.98 36.56 -1.16
CA GLU A 971 -15.49 37.95 -1.12
C GLU A 971 -16.36 38.88 -0.25
N GLU A 972 -17.68 38.63 -0.17
CA GLU A 972 -18.62 39.41 0.64
C GLU A 972 -18.69 39.01 2.13
N THR A 973 -18.18 37.82 2.50
CA THR A 973 -18.36 37.23 3.85
C THR A 973 -17.08 36.94 4.60
N LYS A 974 -15.98 36.67 3.89
CA LYS A 974 -14.61 36.55 4.43
C LYS A 974 -14.20 37.74 5.31
N PRO A 975 -14.49 39.02 5.00
CA PRO A 975 -14.16 40.14 5.90
C PRO A 975 -15.04 40.23 7.17
N LYS A 976 -15.99 39.32 7.42
CA LYS A 976 -16.92 39.40 8.56
C LYS A 976 -16.58 38.48 9.74
N ILE A 977 -15.73 37.47 9.55
CA ILE A 977 -15.25 36.62 10.66
C ILE A 977 -14.00 37.30 11.25
N VAL A 978 -14.24 38.20 12.20
CA VAL A 978 -13.18 38.96 12.88
C VAL A 978 -12.63 38.16 14.05
N ILE A 979 -11.40 37.68 13.90
CA ILE A 979 -10.61 37.11 15.00
C ILE A 979 -10.14 38.25 15.92
N TYR A 980 -10.27 38.06 17.23
CA TYR A 980 -9.87 39.03 18.25
C TYR A 980 -9.14 38.36 19.41
N ASP A 981 -8.48 39.19 20.24
CA ASP A 981 -7.65 38.74 21.36
C ASP A 981 -8.47 38.04 22.46
N GLY A 982 -8.05 36.83 22.84
CA GLY A 982 -8.70 36.00 23.85
C GLY A 982 -9.80 35.08 23.34
N MET A 983 -10.19 35.17 22.06
CA MET A 983 -11.24 34.34 21.42
C MET A 983 -10.94 32.84 21.61
N THR A 984 -11.86 32.10 22.21
CA THR A 984 -11.75 30.63 22.29
C THR A 984 -12.05 29.99 20.94
N LEU A 985 -11.54 28.79 20.72
CA LEU A 985 -11.85 28.02 19.51
C LEU A 985 -13.35 27.66 19.39
N ASP A 986 -14.06 27.59 20.52
CA ASP A 986 -15.51 27.32 20.53
C ASP A 986 -16.30 28.56 20.09
N GLU A 987 -15.87 29.77 20.47
CA GLU A 987 -16.39 31.04 19.94
C GLU A 987 -16.03 31.22 18.46
N PHE A 988 -14.84 30.77 18.03
CA PHE A 988 -14.44 30.78 16.63
C PHE A 988 -15.31 29.83 15.78
N GLU A 989 -15.52 28.58 16.22
CA GLU A 989 -16.46 27.64 15.59
C GLU A 989 -17.89 28.24 15.54
N TYR A 990 -18.34 28.82 16.65
CA TYR A 990 -19.64 29.49 16.74
C TYR A 990 -19.77 30.64 15.72
N SER A 991 -18.71 31.42 15.46
CA SER A 991 -18.75 32.56 14.53
C SER A 991 -19.08 32.17 13.07
N TYR A 992 -18.72 30.95 12.65
CA TYR A 992 -19.18 30.38 11.37
C TYR A 992 -20.65 29.96 11.43
N ILE A 993 -21.03 29.29 12.52
CA ILE A 993 -22.39 28.76 12.76
C ILE A 993 -23.43 29.87 12.88
N SER A 994 -23.07 31.00 13.49
CA SER A 994 -23.92 32.18 13.70
C SER A 994 -23.78 33.24 12.59
N ASN A 995 -23.19 32.91 11.44
CA ASN A 995 -23.06 33.85 10.33
C ASN A 995 -24.40 33.97 9.57
N ASP A 996 -25.39 34.61 10.20
CA ASP A 996 -26.74 34.75 9.64
C ASP A 996 -26.74 35.44 8.27
N ASN A 997 -25.82 36.37 8.01
CA ASN A 997 -25.67 37.00 6.69
C ASN A 997 -25.25 35.98 5.61
N PHE A 998 -24.35 35.04 5.90
CA PHE A 998 -24.04 33.91 5.00
C PHE A 998 -25.25 32.98 4.87
N PHE A 999 -25.83 32.53 5.99
CA PHE A 999 -26.92 31.55 5.96
C PHE A 999 -28.21 32.10 5.35
N ASP A 1000 -28.48 33.41 5.42
CA ASP A 1000 -29.60 34.03 4.70
C ASP A 1000 -29.38 34.10 3.20
N LYS A 1001 -28.17 34.50 2.76
CA LYS A 1001 -27.81 34.45 1.33
C LYS A 1001 -27.90 33.01 0.82
N PHE A 1002 -27.44 32.03 1.60
CA PHE A 1002 -27.50 30.62 1.24
C PHE A 1002 -28.93 30.05 1.27
N ARG A 1003 -29.77 30.40 2.26
CA ARG A 1003 -31.21 30.07 2.30
C ARG A 1003 -31.95 30.65 1.08
N LYS A 1004 -31.65 31.90 0.70
CA LYS A 1004 -32.19 32.55 -0.51
C LYS A 1004 -31.70 31.87 -1.79
N PHE A 1005 -30.41 31.51 -1.89
CA PHE A 1005 -29.86 30.75 -3.02
C PHE A 1005 -30.49 29.36 -3.16
N CYS A 1006 -30.55 28.58 -2.08
CA CYS A 1006 -31.19 27.27 -2.06
C CYS A 1006 -32.67 27.36 -2.48
N SER A 1007 -33.37 28.40 -2.06
CA SER A 1007 -34.76 28.66 -2.48
C SER A 1007 -34.88 28.93 -3.99
N LYS A 1008 -34.02 29.80 -4.55
CA LYS A 1008 -33.94 30.05 -6.00
C LYS A 1008 -33.61 28.77 -6.77
N MET A 1009 -32.64 27.96 -6.31
CA MET A 1009 -32.26 26.69 -6.96
C MET A 1009 -33.38 25.66 -6.90
N VAL A 1010 -34.08 25.54 -5.78
CA VAL A 1010 -35.28 24.69 -5.63
C VAL A 1010 -36.38 25.12 -6.60
N GLU A 1011 -36.59 26.42 -6.80
CA GLU A 1011 -37.57 26.93 -7.76
C GLU A 1011 -37.14 26.69 -9.21
N HIS A 1012 -35.85 26.87 -9.52
CA HIS A 1012 -35.27 26.53 -10.82
C HIS A 1012 -35.43 25.03 -11.14
N ILE A 1013 -35.12 24.14 -10.19
CA ILE A 1013 -35.24 22.68 -10.36
C ILE A 1013 -36.70 22.23 -10.48
N LYS A 1014 -37.66 22.95 -9.87
CA LYS A 1014 -39.11 22.74 -10.10
C LYS A 1014 -39.56 23.15 -11.51
N LYS A 1015 -38.97 24.22 -12.07
CA LYS A 1015 -39.28 24.74 -13.42
C LYS A 1015 -38.48 24.06 -14.53
N CYS A 1016 -37.38 23.39 -14.19
CA CYS A 1016 -36.50 22.72 -15.13
C CYS A 1016 -37.23 21.57 -15.84
N THR A 1017 -37.30 21.67 -17.16
CA THR A 1017 -37.78 20.61 -18.08
C THR A 1017 -36.63 19.96 -18.84
N ASP A 1018 -35.38 20.35 -18.56
CA ASP A 1018 -34.22 20.05 -19.38
C ASP A 1018 -33.67 18.63 -19.17
N SER A 1019 -33.12 18.12 -20.26
CA SER A 1019 -32.27 16.95 -20.36
C SER A 1019 -31.13 16.88 -19.34
N THR A 1020 -30.63 17.99 -18.78
CA THR A 1020 -29.60 17.98 -17.73
C THR A 1020 -30.00 17.10 -16.54
N LEU A 1021 -31.21 17.23 -15.99
CA LEU A 1021 -31.68 16.37 -14.89
C LEU A 1021 -31.82 14.89 -15.31
N ILE A 1022 -32.11 14.65 -16.57
CA ILE A 1022 -32.21 13.31 -17.17
C ILE A 1022 -30.80 12.69 -17.33
N ASN A 1023 -29.77 13.49 -17.56
CA ASN A 1023 -28.38 13.04 -17.75
C ASN A 1023 -27.71 12.61 -16.43
N LEU A 1024 -28.20 13.09 -15.28
CA LEU A 1024 -27.75 12.66 -13.95
C LEU A 1024 -28.03 11.17 -13.68
N VAL A 1025 -29.13 10.61 -14.23
CA VAL A 1025 -29.42 9.17 -14.11
C VAL A 1025 -28.43 8.36 -14.95
N GLN A 1026 -27.78 7.35 -14.37
CA GLN A 1026 -26.83 6.50 -15.09
C GLN A 1026 -27.50 5.67 -16.22
N ASN A 1027 -26.75 5.34 -17.29
CA ASN A 1027 -27.26 4.54 -18.41
C ASN A 1027 -27.49 3.06 -18.03
N VAL A 1028 -26.72 2.54 -17.08
CA VAL A 1028 -26.66 1.10 -16.75
C VAL A 1028 -26.91 0.86 -15.26
N VAL A 1029 -28.07 0.26 -15.02
CA VAL A 1029 -28.59 -0.37 -13.80
C VAL A 1029 -27.91 -1.67 -13.35
N TYR A 1030 -26.96 -1.75 -12.42
CA TYR A 1030 -26.56 -3.06 -11.90
C TYR A 1030 -27.48 -3.52 -10.76
N LEU A 1031 -28.19 -4.61 -10.98
CA LEU A 1031 -28.86 -5.37 -9.91
C LEU A 1031 -27.85 -6.32 -9.28
N LYS A 1032 -27.56 -6.10 -8.00
CA LYS A 1032 -26.76 -6.99 -7.17
C LYS A 1032 -27.70 -7.98 -6.50
N THR A 1033 -27.52 -9.26 -6.83
CA THR A 1033 -28.24 -10.40 -6.25
C THR A 1033 -27.25 -11.41 -5.72
N GLU A 1034 -27.39 -11.81 -4.46
CA GLU A 1034 -26.46 -12.69 -3.72
C GLU A 1034 -26.11 -14.02 -4.42
N LYS A 1035 -26.93 -14.48 -5.38
CA LYS A 1035 -26.87 -15.83 -5.96
C LYS A 1035 -26.85 -15.88 -7.50
N GLU A 1036 -26.81 -14.74 -8.19
CA GLU A 1036 -26.74 -14.68 -9.65
C GLU A 1036 -25.77 -13.58 -10.11
N MET A 1037 -25.16 -13.77 -11.29
CA MET A 1037 -24.31 -12.75 -11.93
C MET A 1037 -25.04 -11.41 -12.04
N PRO A 1038 -24.39 -10.27 -11.71
CA PRO A 1038 -25.05 -8.98 -11.55
C PRO A 1038 -25.75 -8.54 -12.85
N ARG A 1039 -27.08 -8.48 -12.81
CA ARG A 1039 -27.89 -8.25 -14.02
C ARG A 1039 -27.93 -6.77 -14.37
N ARG A 1040 -27.51 -6.43 -15.59
CA ARG A 1040 -27.56 -5.06 -16.11
C ARG A 1040 -28.94 -4.70 -16.68
N ILE A 1041 -29.57 -3.64 -16.16
CA ILE A 1041 -30.70 -2.94 -16.77
C ILE A 1041 -30.14 -1.81 -17.63
N LEU A 1042 -30.45 -1.80 -18.92
CA LEU A 1042 -30.11 -0.68 -19.81
C LEU A 1042 -31.25 0.33 -19.81
N ILE A 1043 -31.02 1.52 -19.26
CA ILE A 1043 -32.03 2.60 -19.20
C ILE A 1043 -31.86 3.51 -20.42
N ARG A 1044 -32.70 3.28 -21.44
CA ARG A 1044 -32.81 4.17 -22.61
C ARG A 1044 -33.22 5.59 -22.19
N ARG A 1045 -32.89 6.61 -22.99
CA ARG A 1045 -33.19 8.03 -22.70
C ARG A 1045 -34.68 8.28 -22.35
N SER A 1046 -35.61 7.65 -23.06
CA SER A 1046 -37.06 7.70 -22.76
C SER A 1046 -37.46 7.00 -21.46
N GLY A 1047 -36.68 6.02 -20.99
CA GLY A 1047 -36.81 5.46 -19.64
C GLY A 1047 -36.36 6.43 -18.56
N LYS A 1048 -35.24 7.15 -18.79
CA LYS A 1048 -34.72 8.14 -17.84
C LYS A 1048 -35.70 9.29 -17.56
N VAL A 1049 -36.47 9.74 -18.58
CA VAL A 1049 -37.54 10.75 -18.43
C VAL A 1049 -38.48 10.42 -17.26
N LYS A 1050 -38.78 9.13 -17.02
CA LYS A 1050 -39.69 8.69 -15.94
C LYS A 1050 -39.16 8.97 -14.54
N PHE A 1051 -37.85 9.17 -14.39
CA PHE A 1051 -37.16 9.46 -13.13
C PHE A 1051 -36.90 10.96 -12.93
N HIS A 1052 -37.19 11.82 -13.92
CA HIS A 1052 -36.98 13.27 -13.85
C HIS A 1052 -37.58 13.89 -12.57
N LYS A 1053 -38.85 13.58 -12.27
CA LYS A 1053 -39.53 14.07 -11.06
C LYS A 1053 -38.90 13.58 -9.75
N ASP A 1054 -38.23 12.42 -9.79
CA ASP A 1054 -37.62 11.82 -8.60
C ASP A 1054 -36.23 12.43 -8.36
N VAL A 1055 -35.42 12.57 -9.41
CA VAL A 1055 -34.13 13.28 -9.35
C VAL A 1055 -34.33 14.72 -8.92
N ALA A 1056 -35.36 15.40 -9.45
CA ALA A 1056 -35.77 16.71 -8.97
C ALA A 1056 -36.15 16.68 -7.47
N LYS A 1057 -36.87 15.65 -6.99
CA LYS A 1057 -37.21 15.49 -5.57
C LYS A 1057 -35.98 15.29 -4.68
N ILE A 1058 -35.00 14.46 -5.09
CA ILE A 1058 -33.70 14.30 -4.40
C ILE A 1058 -33.02 15.67 -4.29
N LEU A 1059 -32.83 16.34 -5.44
CA LEU A 1059 -32.11 17.60 -5.51
C LEU A 1059 -32.76 18.67 -4.64
N ILE A 1060 -34.08 18.85 -4.78
CA ILE A 1060 -34.86 19.78 -3.96
C ILE A 1060 -34.68 19.46 -2.48
N ARG A 1061 -34.84 18.19 -2.07
CA ARG A 1061 -34.75 17.79 -0.66
C ARG A 1061 -33.35 18.05 -0.08
N ASN A 1062 -32.29 17.66 -0.78
CA ASN A 1062 -30.91 17.85 -0.32
C ASN A 1062 -30.51 19.34 -0.32
N ILE A 1063 -30.87 20.11 -1.35
CA ILE A 1063 -30.60 21.55 -1.44
C ILE A 1063 -31.40 22.34 -0.38
N SER A 1064 -32.66 22.01 -0.13
CA SER A 1064 -33.45 22.62 0.95
C SER A 1064 -32.89 22.32 2.34
N THR A 1065 -32.31 21.14 2.58
CA THR A 1065 -31.72 20.80 3.87
C THR A 1065 -30.26 21.24 4.03
N ALA A 1066 -29.56 21.56 2.94
CA ALA A 1066 -28.14 21.91 2.93
C ALA A 1066 -27.73 22.96 3.98
N PRO A 1067 -28.49 24.05 4.26
CA PRO A 1067 -28.10 25.01 5.29
C PRO A 1067 -27.93 24.37 6.67
N GLY A 1068 -28.93 23.60 7.13
CA GLY A 1068 -28.87 22.91 8.41
C GLY A 1068 -27.90 21.72 8.42
N VAL A 1069 -27.64 21.09 7.27
CA VAL A 1069 -26.60 20.06 7.15
C VAL A 1069 -25.22 20.69 7.30
N ILE A 1070 -24.93 21.82 6.65
CA ILE A 1070 -23.65 22.56 6.79
C ILE A 1070 -23.43 23.00 8.25
N THR A 1071 -24.44 23.59 8.91
CA THR A 1071 -24.33 23.98 10.33
C THR A 1071 -23.94 22.81 11.22
N ASN A 1072 -24.45 21.60 10.96
CA ASN A 1072 -24.10 20.40 11.72
C ASN A 1072 -22.75 19.81 11.28
N LEU A 1073 -22.35 19.94 10.01
CA LEU A 1073 -21.05 19.47 9.53
C LEU A 1073 -19.91 20.33 10.07
N ILE A 1074 -20.08 21.66 10.21
CA ILE A 1074 -19.07 22.54 10.82
C ILE A 1074 -18.79 22.12 12.27
N LYS A 1075 -19.83 21.82 13.06
CA LYS A 1075 -19.74 21.25 14.43
C LYS A 1075 -19.09 19.86 14.51
N LEU A 1076 -18.87 19.21 13.36
CA LEU A 1076 -18.25 17.89 13.25
C LEU A 1076 -16.90 17.96 12.50
N LEU A 1077 -16.45 19.14 12.09
CA LEU A 1077 -15.12 19.30 11.50
C LEU A 1077 -14.05 19.13 12.59
N PRO A 1078 -12.95 18.42 12.31
CA PRO A 1078 -11.80 18.41 13.20
C PRO A 1078 -11.32 19.84 13.46
N ARG A 1079 -11.13 20.19 14.74
CA ARG A 1079 -10.71 21.53 15.20
C ARG A 1079 -9.53 22.10 14.39
N ASN A 1080 -8.54 21.28 14.06
CA ASN A 1080 -7.38 21.65 13.25
C ASN A 1080 -7.69 22.05 11.79
N LYS A 1081 -8.85 21.67 11.24
CA LYS A 1081 -9.33 22.13 9.93
C LYS A 1081 -9.96 23.51 10.02
N ILE A 1082 -10.77 23.77 11.05
CA ILE A 1082 -11.40 25.07 11.30
C ILE A 1082 -10.34 26.15 11.49
N ILE A 1083 -9.34 25.87 12.36
CA ILE A 1083 -8.17 26.75 12.57
C ILE A 1083 -7.44 27.04 11.24
N GLY A 1084 -7.29 26.02 10.38
CA GLY A 1084 -6.51 26.09 9.15
C GLY A 1084 -6.95 27.13 8.10
N GLU A 1085 -8.21 27.59 8.12
CA GLU A 1085 -8.66 28.64 7.20
C GLU A 1085 -7.99 29.99 7.50
N TYR A 1086 -7.84 30.32 8.79
CA TYR A 1086 -7.34 31.61 9.25
C TYR A 1086 -5.96 31.56 9.92
N MET A 1087 -5.47 30.40 10.35
CA MET A 1087 -4.15 30.26 10.98
C MET A 1087 -3.40 29.04 10.45
N SER A 1088 -2.17 29.23 10.00
CA SER A 1088 -1.30 28.15 9.52
C SER A 1088 -0.20 27.82 10.54
N PRO A 1089 0.28 26.56 10.56
CA PRO A 1089 1.38 26.15 11.40
C PRO A 1089 2.72 26.75 10.95
N PHE A 1090 3.40 27.48 11.84
CA PHE A 1090 4.71 28.09 11.68
C PHE A 1090 5.62 27.67 12.84
N HIS A 1091 6.52 26.71 12.58
CA HIS A 1091 7.31 26.05 13.62
C HIS A 1091 6.41 25.50 14.74
N GLU A 1092 6.64 25.81 16.01
CA GLU A 1092 5.88 25.24 17.13
C GLU A 1092 4.54 25.98 17.43
N ILE A 1093 4.10 26.90 16.56
CA ILE A 1093 3.02 27.86 16.82
C ILE A 1093 2.09 27.94 15.61
N TYR A 1094 0.78 28.07 15.80
CA TYR A 1094 -0.13 28.49 14.73
C TYR A 1094 -0.20 30.01 14.70
N ILE A 1095 0.07 30.61 13.55
CA ILE A 1095 0.05 32.08 13.32
C ILE A 1095 -1.01 32.39 12.27
N ASP A 1096 -1.64 33.56 12.37
CA ASP A 1096 -2.63 33.99 11.39
C ASP A 1096 -2.09 34.05 9.95
N ASN A 1097 -2.98 33.68 9.01
CA ASN A 1097 -2.67 33.59 7.59
C ASN A 1097 -2.41 34.97 6.97
N THR A 1098 -2.94 36.05 7.54
CA THR A 1098 -2.73 37.43 7.06
C THR A 1098 -1.27 37.85 7.28
N TRP A 1099 -0.74 37.65 8.48
CA TRP A 1099 0.66 37.89 8.81
C TRP A 1099 1.59 36.96 8.03
N LEU A 1100 1.25 35.68 7.91
CA LEU A 1100 2.03 34.72 7.13
C LEU A 1100 2.06 35.05 5.63
N LEU A 1101 1.01 35.65 5.06
CA LEU A 1101 1.01 36.17 3.69
C LEU A 1101 1.93 37.39 3.56
N LYS A 1102 1.93 38.33 4.53
CA LYS A 1102 2.91 39.43 4.58
C LYS A 1102 4.35 38.90 4.65
N ALA A 1103 4.59 37.89 5.49
CA ALA A 1103 5.88 37.22 5.61
C ALA A 1103 6.29 36.50 4.30
N LYS A 1104 5.34 35.89 3.57
CA LYS A 1104 5.59 35.33 2.23
C LYS A 1104 6.01 36.41 1.23
N SER A 1105 5.36 37.58 1.21
CA SER A 1105 5.80 38.70 0.37
C SER A 1105 7.20 39.20 0.74
N LEU A 1106 7.59 39.16 2.03
CA LEU A 1106 8.97 39.41 2.45
C LEU A 1106 9.94 38.35 1.90
N PHE A 1107 9.58 37.07 1.86
CA PHE A 1107 10.40 36.03 1.21
C PHE A 1107 10.63 36.33 -0.28
N GLU A 1108 9.56 36.65 -1.02
CA GLU A 1108 9.62 36.93 -2.46
C GLU A 1108 10.45 38.21 -2.73
N PHE A 1109 10.25 39.27 -1.95
CA PHE A 1109 11.06 40.49 -2.04
C PHE A 1109 12.53 40.27 -1.68
N THR A 1110 12.81 39.52 -0.60
CA THR A 1110 14.17 39.23 -0.15
C THR A 1110 14.92 38.35 -1.16
N GLN A 1111 14.25 37.34 -1.74
CA GLN A 1111 14.83 36.50 -2.79
C GLN A 1111 15.16 37.31 -4.05
N LYS A 1112 14.28 38.25 -4.43
CA LYS A 1112 14.57 39.21 -5.50
C LYS A 1112 15.77 40.09 -5.17
N LYS A 1113 15.78 40.78 -4.02
CA LYS A 1113 16.89 41.66 -3.60
C LYS A 1113 18.23 40.92 -3.48
N VAL A 1114 18.22 39.63 -3.11
CA VAL A 1114 19.41 38.75 -3.07
C VAL A 1114 19.88 38.33 -4.46
N SER A 1115 18.99 38.23 -5.45
CA SER A 1115 19.33 37.96 -6.85
C SER A 1115 19.85 39.22 -7.55
N ASP A 1116 19.25 40.37 -7.25
CA ASP A 1116 19.56 41.68 -7.83
C ASP A 1116 20.77 42.38 -7.17
N ASP A 1117 21.29 41.88 -6.03
CA ASP A 1117 22.45 42.47 -5.33
C ASP A 1117 23.74 42.31 -6.16
N PRO A 1118 24.36 43.41 -6.64
CA PRO A 1118 25.49 43.33 -7.56
C PRO A 1118 26.74 42.71 -6.93
N LEU A 1119 26.90 42.79 -5.60
CA LEU A 1119 28.02 42.17 -4.89
C LEU A 1119 27.85 40.65 -4.78
N LEU A 1120 26.64 40.15 -4.49
CA LEU A 1120 26.33 38.73 -4.54
C LEU A 1120 26.42 38.17 -5.96
N SER A 1121 25.87 38.88 -6.96
CA SER A 1121 25.97 38.50 -8.36
C SER A 1121 27.44 38.37 -8.81
N TRP A 1122 28.27 39.38 -8.55
CA TRP A 1122 29.72 39.32 -8.81
C TRP A 1122 30.44 38.19 -8.07
N LEU A 1123 30.10 37.92 -6.80
CA LEU A 1123 30.66 36.80 -6.05
C LEU A 1123 30.26 35.45 -6.68
N ILE A 1124 29.01 35.30 -7.09
CA ILE A 1124 28.48 34.09 -7.75
C ILE A 1124 29.15 33.88 -9.11
N ASP A 1125 29.25 34.92 -9.93
CA ASP A 1125 29.94 34.90 -11.23
C ASP A 1125 31.43 34.57 -11.09
N LYS A 1126 32.10 35.15 -10.08
CA LYS A 1126 33.51 34.87 -9.80
C LYS A 1126 33.71 33.43 -9.33
N MET A 1127 32.89 32.94 -8.39
CA MET A 1127 32.94 31.54 -7.96
C MET A 1127 32.63 30.56 -9.10
N SER A 1128 31.75 30.93 -10.03
CA SER A 1128 31.42 30.11 -11.20
C SER A 1128 32.57 30.04 -12.20
N LEU A 1129 33.28 31.15 -12.42
CA LEU A 1129 34.52 31.19 -13.20
C LEU A 1129 35.61 30.33 -12.54
N ASP A 1130 35.85 30.54 -11.24
CA ASP A 1130 36.74 29.73 -10.41
C ASP A 1130 36.45 28.23 -10.50
N MET A 1131 35.19 27.82 -10.70
CA MET A 1131 34.81 26.41 -10.83
C MET A 1131 35.02 25.87 -12.26
N ALA A 1132 34.72 26.65 -13.30
CA ALA A 1132 35.04 26.27 -14.68
C ALA A 1132 36.55 26.11 -14.91
N ASP A 1133 37.36 27.05 -14.38
CA ASP A 1133 38.82 27.01 -14.42
C ASP A 1133 39.43 25.78 -13.71
N ARG A 1134 38.72 25.20 -12.73
CA ARG A 1134 39.15 23.96 -12.06
C ARG A 1134 38.88 22.70 -12.88
N VAL A 1135 37.97 22.75 -13.84
CA VAL A 1135 37.67 21.63 -14.74
C VAL A 1135 38.65 21.60 -15.91
N SER A 1136 39.07 22.77 -16.42
CA SER A 1136 40.07 22.86 -17.49
C SER A 1136 41.50 22.56 -17.00
N ARG A 1137 41.88 23.01 -15.79
CA ARG A 1137 43.24 22.83 -15.24
C ARG A 1137 43.45 21.45 -14.61
N LYS A 1138 44.14 20.54 -15.32
CA LYS A 1138 44.38 19.16 -14.88
C LYS A 1138 45.31 19.03 -13.64
N ASN A 1139 44.70 18.61 -12.53
CA ASN A 1139 45.20 17.76 -11.43
C ASN A 1139 45.96 18.32 -10.21
N ASN A 1140 46.81 19.36 -10.23
CA ASN A 1140 47.74 19.57 -9.09
C ASN A 1140 47.23 20.47 -7.92
N ASP A 1141 46.50 21.56 -8.16
CA ASP A 1141 46.24 22.59 -7.12
C ASP A 1141 44.96 22.40 -6.28
N ALA A 1142 44.44 21.18 -6.19
CA ALA A 1142 43.13 20.86 -5.59
C ALA A 1142 42.99 21.15 -4.07
N LYS A 1143 44.07 21.54 -3.37
CA LYS A 1143 44.04 21.88 -1.93
C LYS A 1143 43.73 23.36 -1.68
N GLN A 1144 44.44 24.29 -2.33
CA GLN A 1144 44.29 25.73 -2.12
C GLN A 1144 42.89 26.22 -2.55
N SER A 1145 42.40 25.67 -3.65
CA SER A 1145 41.08 25.99 -4.23
C SER A 1145 39.90 25.68 -3.27
N ARG A 1146 40.06 24.70 -2.36
CA ARG A 1146 39.07 24.34 -1.31
C ARG A 1146 39.06 25.29 -0.11
N GLN A 1147 40.09 26.11 0.10
CA GLN A 1147 40.09 27.16 1.12
C GLN A 1147 39.39 28.41 0.58
N GLN A 1148 39.71 28.81 -0.66
CA GLN A 1148 39.07 29.94 -1.34
C GLN A 1148 37.54 29.75 -1.47
N SER A 1149 37.05 28.56 -1.82
CA SER A 1149 35.60 28.32 -1.91
C SER A 1149 34.89 28.47 -0.57
N LYS A 1150 35.50 28.02 0.54
CA LYS A 1150 34.94 28.19 1.90
C LYS A 1150 34.91 29.65 2.34
N LEU A 1151 35.94 30.43 2.01
CA LEU A 1151 35.95 31.87 2.27
C LEU A 1151 34.81 32.56 1.51
N ALA A 1152 34.66 32.28 0.21
CA ALA A 1152 33.61 32.87 -0.62
C ALA A 1152 32.19 32.42 -0.18
N ASP A 1153 31.98 31.13 0.15
CA ASP A 1153 30.72 30.65 0.76
C ASP A 1153 30.41 31.40 2.07
N SER A 1154 31.43 31.74 2.88
CA SER A 1154 31.28 32.54 4.10
C SER A 1154 30.96 34.01 3.81
N HIS A 1155 31.56 34.62 2.79
CA HIS A 1155 31.25 35.99 2.37
C HIS A 1155 29.81 36.10 1.84
N ILE A 1156 29.36 35.14 1.02
CA ILE A 1156 27.96 35.03 0.57
C ILE A 1156 27.03 34.93 1.79
N ALA A 1157 27.30 34.02 2.72
CA ALA A 1157 26.47 33.87 3.93
C ALA A 1157 26.42 35.15 4.79
N CYS A 1158 27.51 35.92 4.89
CA CYS A 1158 27.53 37.20 5.59
C CYS A 1158 26.77 38.30 4.85
N ARG A 1159 26.89 38.41 3.51
CA ARG A 1159 26.14 39.40 2.72
C ARG A 1159 24.65 39.11 2.73
N VAL A 1160 24.25 37.84 2.58
CA VAL A 1160 22.85 37.39 2.70
C VAL A 1160 22.28 37.74 4.08
N ARG A 1161 22.98 37.41 5.19
CA ARG A 1161 22.53 37.79 6.55
C ARG A 1161 22.32 39.29 6.71
N LYS A 1162 23.22 40.13 6.16
CA LYS A 1162 23.08 41.59 6.20
C LYS A 1162 21.82 42.03 5.45
N LEU A 1163 21.60 41.54 4.22
CA LEU A 1163 20.42 41.88 3.42
C LEU A 1163 19.11 41.41 4.08
N VAL A 1164 19.06 40.18 4.61
CA VAL A 1164 17.88 39.65 5.30
C VAL A 1164 17.54 40.51 6.53
N ARG A 1165 18.52 40.98 7.30
CA ARG A 1165 18.30 41.83 8.48
C ARG A 1165 17.84 43.24 8.13
N GLU A 1166 18.41 43.82 7.07
CA GLU A 1166 17.95 45.11 6.54
C GLU A 1166 16.45 45.05 6.17
N GLU A 1167 16.03 43.97 5.49
CA GLU A 1167 14.62 43.78 5.11
C GLU A 1167 13.71 43.36 6.26
N LEU A 1168 14.17 42.49 7.18
CA LEU A 1168 13.37 42.05 8.32
C LEU A 1168 13.11 43.20 9.32
N ASN A 1169 14.08 44.09 9.52
CA ASN A 1169 13.88 45.32 10.29
C ASN A 1169 12.86 46.22 9.59
N ALA A 1170 13.07 46.54 8.30
CA ALA A 1170 12.17 47.37 7.50
C ALA A 1170 10.78 46.73 7.22
N PHE A 1171 10.59 45.47 7.61
CA PHE A 1171 9.31 44.77 7.67
C PHE A 1171 8.67 44.87 9.04
N ASN A 1172 9.42 44.64 10.13
CA ASN A 1172 8.92 44.82 11.50
C ASN A 1172 8.50 46.28 11.76
N ASP A 1173 9.22 47.25 11.20
CA ASP A 1173 8.88 48.69 11.25
C ASP A 1173 7.61 49.05 10.45
N LYS A 1174 7.00 48.08 9.76
CA LYS A 1174 5.71 48.18 9.01
C LYS A 1174 4.67 47.17 9.52
N LEU A 1175 4.96 46.45 10.60
CA LEU A 1175 4.04 45.52 11.25
C LEU A 1175 3.34 46.23 12.42
N ASP A 1176 2.50 47.21 12.05
CA ASP A 1176 1.56 47.89 12.95
C ASP A 1176 0.52 46.91 13.52
N ASP A 1177 0.13 45.91 12.72
CA ASP A 1177 -0.82 44.88 13.14
C ASP A 1177 -0.26 43.96 14.23
N PRO A 1178 -1.10 43.52 15.20
CA PRO A 1178 -0.76 42.43 16.10
C PRO A 1178 -0.58 41.12 15.33
N ILE A 1179 0.35 40.26 15.81
CA ILE A 1179 0.49 38.89 15.30
C ILE A 1179 -0.45 38.03 16.13
N MET A 1180 -1.43 37.38 15.50
CA MET A 1180 -2.39 36.53 16.22
C MET A 1180 -1.89 35.09 16.23
N ILE A 1181 -1.89 34.46 17.41
CA ILE A 1181 -1.37 33.11 17.65
C ILE A 1181 -2.41 32.23 18.34
N MET A 1182 -2.37 30.91 18.11
CA MET A 1182 -3.19 29.98 18.89
C MET A 1182 -2.40 29.36 20.06
N ASN A 1183 -2.90 29.59 21.27
CA ASN A 1183 -2.31 29.18 22.54
C ASN A 1183 -3.40 28.52 23.42
N HIS A 1184 -3.21 27.27 23.85
CA HIS A 1184 -4.15 26.54 24.72
C HIS A 1184 -5.65 26.65 24.33
N ASN A 1185 -5.96 26.39 23.05
CA ASN A 1185 -7.30 26.52 22.44
C ASN A 1185 -7.90 27.95 22.41
N LYS A 1186 -7.12 28.98 22.72
CA LYS A 1186 -7.47 30.38 22.50
C LYS A 1186 -6.65 30.99 21.37
N ILE A 1187 -7.19 32.00 20.73
CA ILE A 1187 -6.46 32.88 19.83
C ILE A 1187 -6.13 34.15 20.61
N GLU A 1188 -4.86 34.50 20.69
CA GLU A 1188 -4.34 35.63 21.47
C GLU A 1188 -3.32 36.43 20.65
N THR A 1189 -3.08 37.67 21.04
CA THR A 1189 -2.00 38.49 20.50
C THR A 1189 -0.67 37.96 21.02
N ALA A 1190 0.28 37.71 20.12
CA ALA A 1190 1.62 37.27 20.50
C ALA A 1190 2.29 38.30 21.41
N ASP A 1191 2.63 37.89 22.65
CA ASP A 1191 3.44 38.70 23.55
C ASP A 1191 4.80 39.07 22.90
N GLN A 1192 5.47 40.09 23.41
CA GLN A 1192 6.72 40.58 22.80
C GLN A 1192 7.81 39.48 22.67
N LYS A 1193 7.82 38.49 23.58
CA LYS A 1193 8.78 37.38 23.58
C LYS A 1193 8.41 36.32 22.53
N ILE A 1194 7.11 36.08 22.31
CA ILE A 1194 6.62 35.20 21.23
C ILE A 1194 6.79 35.91 19.87
N ARG A 1195 6.48 37.21 19.76
CA ARG A 1195 6.78 38.04 18.57
C ARG A 1195 8.27 38.00 18.22
N SER A 1196 9.18 38.14 19.20
CA SER A 1196 10.61 37.92 18.97
C SER A 1196 10.94 36.50 18.48
N LYS A 1197 10.43 35.43 19.13
CA LYS A 1197 10.66 34.04 18.69
C LYS A 1197 10.18 33.79 17.25
N ILE A 1198 9.07 34.41 16.87
CA ILE A 1198 8.50 34.32 15.51
C ILE A 1198 9.42 35.03 14.51
N LEU A 1199 9.92 36.22 14.82
CA LEU A 1199 10.85 36.98 13.98
C LEU A 1199 12.23 36.31 13.87
N ASP A 1200 12.76 35.73 14.95
CA ASP A 1200 14.02 34.96 14.94
C ASP A 1200 13.94 33.74 14.00
N ASN A 1201 12.82 33.00 14.08
CA ASN A 1201 12.54 31.89 13.18
C ASN A 1201 12.39 32.37 11.72
N LEU A 1202 11.76 33.53 11.51
CA LEU A 1202 11.62 34.14 10.19
C LEU A 1202 12.98 34.57 9.60
N GLU A 1203 13.88 35.19 10.39
CA GLU A 1203 15.26 35.49 9.96
C GLU A 1203 15.98 34.21 9.51
N SER A 1204 15.87 33.15 10.31
CA SER A 1204 16.51 31.85 10.03
C SER A 1204 16.03 31.21 8.73
N ASP A 1205 14.71 31.14 8.49
CA ASP A 1205 14.18 30.54 7.27
C ASP A 1205 14.43 31.43 6.03
N LEU A 1206 14.40 32.77 6.16
CA LEU A 1206 14.79 33.72 5.11
C LEU A 1206 16.28 33.53 4.71
N ILE A 1207 17.19 33.47 5.68
CA ILE A 1207 18.62 33.19 5.45
C ILE A 1207 18.80 31.84 4.76
N SER A 1208 18.07 30.81 5.22
CA SER A 1208 18.14 29.46 4.64
C SER A 1208 17.69 29.45 3.17
N ALA A 1209 16.57 30.10 2.85
CA ALA A 1209 16.06 30.20 1.48
C ALA A 1209 16.98 31.02 0.57
N ALA A 1210 17.47 32.18 1.04
CA ALA A 1210 18.38 33.03 0.29
C ALA A 1210 19.75 32.34 0.02
N ILE A 1211 20.33 31.64 1.02
CA ILE A 1211 21.55 30.85 0.81
C ILE A 1211 21.32 29.69 -0.18
N LYS A 1212 20.12 29.10 -0.20
CA LYS A 1212 19.77 28.11 -1.24
C LYS A 1212 19.74 28.76 -2.62
N LEU A 1213 19.02 29.88 -2.78
CA LEU A 1213 18.92 30.61 -4.04
C LEU A 1213 20.29 31.01 -4.60
N CYS A 1214 21.22 31.51 -3.77
CA CYS A 1214 22.59 31.81 -4.21
C CYS A 1214 23.36 30.58 -4.72
N ARG A 1215 23.07 29.37 -4.21
CA ARG A 1215 23.68 28.12 -4.70
C ARG A 1215 23.04 27.66 -6.00
N ASP A 1216 21.72 27.74 -6.09
CA ASP A 1216 20.94 27.35 -7.27
C ASP A 1216 21.31 28.29 -8.46
N LEU A 1217 21.48 29.59 -8.22
CA LEU A 1217 22.04 30.56 -9.18
C LEU A 1217 23.48 30.22 -9.57
N ARG A 1218 24.36 29.91 -8.61
CA ARG A 1218 25.77 29.55 -8.89
C ARG A 1218 25.91 28.27 -9.73
N LEU A 1219 25.03 27.29 -9.52
CA LEU A 1219 24.97 26.10 -10.37
C LEU A 1219 24.56 26.48 -11.80
N LYS A 1220 23.47 27.24 -11.96
CA LYS A 1220 22.99 27.70 -13.28
C LYS A 1220 24.03 28.52 -14.05
N THR A 1221 24.72 29.46 -13.40
CA THR A 1221 25.80 30.25 -14.01
C THR A 1221 26.98 29.37 -14.40
N TYR A 1222 27.38 28.40 -13.55
CA TYR A 1222 28.42 27.44 -13.87
C TYR A 1222 28.05 26.56 -15.08
N GLU A 1223 26.84 25.99 -15.10
CA GLU A 1223 26.31 25.19 -16.22
C GLU A 1223 26.33 25.99 -17.52
N SER A 1224 25.84 27.25 -17.51
CA SER A 1224 25.86 28.11 -18.70
C SER A 1224 27.27 28.40 -19.25
N ARG A 1225 28.31 28.30 -18.41
CA ARG A 1225 29.72 28.54 -18.77
C ARG A 1225 30.52 27.27 -19.04
N VAL A 1226 29.91 26.09 -18.91
CA VAL A 1226 30.47 24.80 -19.31
C VAL A 1226 29.92 24.36 -20.68
N VAL A 1227 28.80 24.96 -21.10
CA VAL A 1227 28.19 24.78 -22.43
C VAL A 1227 28.81 25.71 -23.49
N THR A 1228 29.45 26.81 -23.07
CA THR A 1228 30.18 27.78 -23.91
C THR A 1228 31.67 27.51 -23.95
#